data_AF-A0A4R4XXP1-F1
#
_entry.id   AF-A0A4R4XXP1-F1
#
_cell.length_a   1.000
_cell.length_b   1.000
_cell.length_c   1.000
_cell.angle_alpha   90.00
_cell.angle_beta   90.00
_cell.angle_gamma   90.00
#
_symmetry.space_group_name_H-M   'P 1'
#
loop_
_entity.id
_entity.type
_entity.pdbx_description
1 polymer ?
#
loop_
_entity_poly.entity_id
_entity_poly.type
_entity_poly.pdbx_seq_one_letter_code
_entity_poly.pdbx_strand_id
1 'polypeptide(L)'
;MFGLSVAITTPAHAAGPTAACRTVQEWGGGAQYTCTITNSGTGATSGWKLEFDLGSNVRMGSYWDASLTSSGTHHTFTNRNYNGTISPGGTASFGFLVSFTGTLSGPENCKLDGQPCDGGPSDAPPSAPANLRTTEVTPTSVSLAWDAASDDQGVKNYDVLNGSAVAATATGTTATVSGLTANTRYTFTVRARDTSDQLSEVGAPVTVTTPGSGEDAPPSKPAELRVSSTEGDTVKLAWNAATDDNGVAGYDVLQNGSVAQSVTGTTASVSGLRPGSYRFAVRAKDSIGQFSELSNEVTATVGAGTGGCRPDGLYQTPGVTPAYCEVYDQDGREKMGDGHPRRAIGYFTSWRTGKDKKPRYLANDIPWDKVTHLNYAFAHVDEQNKVSVGGDKPTNPAIGMEWPEVPGAEMDPSLPYKGHFNLLNKYKKQHPNVKTLISIGGWAESGGYIDDNGNRVASGGFYTMTDTQAKINTFADSVVEFLRKYGFNGADIDYEYATSMQYAGHPDDFTFSNPRRAKLMAGYVALMKTLREKLDAAGAADGKHYLLTAAVSASGWILRGHDSYQVVPYLDYANIMSYDLHGTWNHFVGPNAALYDDGKDNEQQEGGVYNAYGMGYLNTDWAYHYFRGSMQAGRINIGVPFYTRGWKNVQGGTNGLWGKSALPDQKQCPKGTAGDVGSTTPCGDGGIGIDNIWHDLENGKEMASGSNPMWHAKNLEKGLQGTYIGDYGLDPANDPDDRLVGTYTRNYNSTMKTPWLWNATEKVFLSTEDEESLAAKAKYVADKGIGGIMIWELSGDYAWDPARNDGKGEYFMGKTLINVIHDGLKNAAPYGNLKSSTTMPTDVLDVKVDLVNFPVGDANYPITPKMRITNNSGQTIPGGATFKFDYGTSAPASMTQQTGWTLSVQAGHTGNNVGGLKGDFQKATLTVPSYTSIPNGGSATIALSYQLPIATPSNFVLTFGGKSYVLTQDSPRSTSVGGLRR
;
A
#
# COMPACT_ATOMS: atom_id res chain seq x y z
N MET A 1 6.81 -33.87 27.30
CA MET A 1 6.60 -34.53 28.61
C MET A 1 6.12 -33.46 29.57
N PHE A 2 4.88 -33.53 30.04
CA PHE A 2 4.31 -32.59 31.02
C PHE A 2 4.80 -32.93 32.42
N GLY A 3 5.17 -31.92 33.22
CA GLY A 3 5.52 -32.08 34.64
C GLY A 3 5.03 -30.89 35.46
N LEU A 4 4.00 -31.14 36.27
CA LEU A 4 3.31 -30.23 37.19
C LEU A 4 4.18 -29.95 38.44
N SER A 5 4.14 -28.73 38.97
CA SER A 5 4.80 -28.35 40.25
C SER A 5 3.88 -28.54 41.45
N VAL A 6 4.42 -29.05 42.56
CA VAL A 6 3.78 -29.10 43.90
C VAL A 6 4.70 -28.40 44.90
N ALA A 7 4.16 -27.46 45.67
CA ALA A 7 4.86 -26.78 46.76
C ALA A 7 4.55 -27.47 48.11
N ILE A 8 5.55 -27.54 48.99
CA ILE A 8 5.44 -28.09 50.37
C ILE A 8 5.64 -26.93 51.36
N THR A 9 4.78 -26.84 52.38
CA THR A 9 4.89 -25.91 53.52
C THR A 9 5.43 -26.61 54.77
N THR A 10 6.16 -25.90 55.63
CA THR A 10 6.76 -26.37 56.91
C THR A 10 5.92 -26.00 58.15
N PRO A 11 6.04 -26.71 59.30
CA PRO A 11 5.18 -26.54 60.48
C PRO A 11 5.75 -25.56 61.56
N ALA A 12 4.89 -25.07 62.46
CA ALA A 12 5.20 -24.08 63.52
C ALA A 12 5.59 -24.70 64.88
N HIS A 13 6.49 -24.06 65.65
CA HIS A 13 7.02 -24.49 66.97
C HIS A 13 6.30 -23.85 68.19
N ALA A 14 6.35 -24.52 69.36
CA ALA A 14 5.70 -24.13 70.63
C ALA A 14 6.63 -23.30 71.56
N ALA A 15 6.10 -22.25 72.21
CA ALA A 15 6.86 -21.26 72.98
C ALA A 15 7.34 -21.73 74.38
N GLY A 16 8.57 -21.39 74.75
CA GLY A 16 9.20 -21.69 76.06
C GLY A 16 8.80 -20.72 77.19
N PRO A 17 9.35 -20.88 78.42
CA PRO A 17 9.11 -19.95 79.53
C PRO A 17 9.71 -18.57 79.25
N THR A 18 9.07 -17.51 79.75
CA THR A 18 9.44 -16.10 79.53
C THR A 18 9.71 -15.38 80.85
N ALA A 19 10.43 -14.26 80.80
CA ALA A 19 10.70 -13.41 81.95
C ALA A 19 10.55 -11.92 81.61
N ALA A 20 9.93 -11.16 82.49
CA ALA A 20 9.78 -9.72 82.32
C ALA A 20 10.06 -8.99 83.64
N CYS A 21 10.87 -7.94 83.57
CA CYS A 21 11.20 -7.07 84.70
C CYS A 21 10.56 -5.70 84.49
N ARG A 22 9.92 -5.17 85.54
CA ARG A 22 9.31 -3.84 85.51
C ARG A 22 9.61 -3.06 86.77
N THR A 23 9.67 -1.75 86.62
CA THR A 23 9.77 -0.82 87.76
C THR A 23 8.45 -0.82 88.53
N VAL A 24 8.54 -0.95 89.85
CA VAL A 24 7.40 -0.88 90.78
C VAL A 24 7.27 0.53 91.34
N GLN A 25 8.39 1.15 91.69
CA GLN A 25 8.45 2.52 92.21
C GLN A 25 9.81 3.13 91.90
N GLU A 26 9.86 4.43 91.61
CA GLU A 26 11.07 5.21 91.41
C GLU A 26 11.00 6.49 92.26
N TRP A 27 12.11 6.86 92.89
CA TRP A 27 12.31 8.11 93.62
C TRP A 27 13.64 8.73 93.16
N GLY A 28 13.75 10.05 93.08
CA GLY A 28 14.82 10.76 92.35
C GLY A 28 16.27 10.42 92.72
N GLY A 29 16.76 9.25 92.30
CA GLY A 29 18.06 8.64 92.62
C GLY A 29 18.03 7.12 92.89
N GLY A 30 16.87 6.47 92.96
CA GLY A 30 16.74 5.02 93.14
C GLY A 30 15.38 4.46 92.69
N ALA A 31 15.35 3.16 92.38
CA ALA A 31 14.15 2.49 91.89
C ALA A 31 14.05 1.06 92.42
N GLN A 32 12.82 0.58 92.55
CA GLN A 32 12.50 -0.80 92.86
C GLN A 32 12.00 -1.51 91.60
N TYR A 33 12.56 -2.69 91.32
CA TYR A 33 12.13 -3.58 90.26
C TYR A 33 11.48 -4.84 90.81
N THR A 34 10.55 -5.39 90.03
CA THR A 34 10.07 -6.76 90.16
C THR A 34 10.20 -7.46 88.83
N CYS A 35 10.82 -8.64 88.85
CA CYS A 35 10.89 -9.54 87.72
C CYS A 35 9.96 -10.71 87.94
N THR A 36 9.19 -11.07 86.91
CA THR A 36 8.26 -12.19 86.90
C THR A 36 8.64 -13.15 85.78
N ILE A 37 8.89 -14.40 86.15
CA ILE A 37 9.12 -15.51 85.24
C ILE A 37 7.81 -16.26 85.09
N THR A 38 7.38 -16.48 83.85
CA THR A 38 6.12 -17.14 83.50
C THR A 38 6.42 -18.41 82.72
N ASN A 39 5.94 -19.54 83.21
CA ASN A 39 6.03 -20.80 82.47
C ASN A 39 4.84 -20.93 81.51
N SER A 40 5.01 -20.44 80.29
CA SER A 40 4.03 -20.57 79.19
C SER A 40 4.01 -21.96 78.54
N GLY A 41 4.91 -22.86 78.94
CA GLY A 41 5.01 -24.21 78.42
C GLY A 41 4.04 -25.20 79.07
N THR A 42 4.01 -26.43 78.55
CA THR A 42 3.10 -27.50 78.99
C THR A 42 3.66 -28.40 80.11
N GLY A 43 4.94 -28.26 80.46
CA GLY A 43 5.62 -28.98 81.54
C GLY A 43 6.13 -28.04 82.64
N ALA A 44 6.23 -28.51 83.89
CA ALA A 44 6.78 -27.69 84.98
C ALA A 44 8.28 -27.42 84.79
N THR A 45 8.74 -26.19 85.05
CA THR A 45 10.17 -25.85 85.09
C THR A 45 10.73 -26.13 86.48
N SER A 46 11.99 -26.57 86.58
CA SER A 46 12.67 -26.87 87.84
C SER A 46 13.99 -26.11 87.94
N GLY A 47 13.98 -25.04 88.72
CA GLY A 47 15.06 -24.05 88.76
C GLY A 47 14.92 -23.02 87.63
N TRP A 48 15.39 -21.81 87.89
CA TRP A 48 15.48 -20.76 86.87
C TRP A 48 16.68 -19.85 87.15
N LYS A 49 17.30 -19.39 86.08
CA LYS A 49 18.39 -18.42 86.07
C LYS A 49 18.05 -17.28 85.11
N LEU A 50 17.84 -16.08 85.65
CA LEU A 50 17.59 -14.88 84.88
C LEU A 50 18.84 -13.99 84.87
N GLU A 51 19.30 -13.59 83.71
CA GLU A 51 20.53 -12.81 83.52
C GLU A 51 20.21 -11.59 82.67
N PHE A 52 20.76 -10.42 83.03
CA PHE A 52 20.61 -9.20 82.25
C PHE A 52 21.69 -8.17 82.62
N ASP A 53 21.84 -7.15 81.78
CA ASP A 53 22.69 -6.01 82.02
C ASP A 53 21.89 -4.80 82.50
N LEU A 54 22.46 -4.01 83.40
CA LEU A 54 21.98 -2.68 83.77
C LEU A 54 22.98 -1.61 83.31
N GLY A 55 22.50 -0.41 83.01
CA GLY A 55 23.36 0.69 82.58
C GLY A 55 24.51 0.98 83.56
N SER A 56 25.66 1.44 83.05
CA SER A 56 26.84 1.73 83.89
C SER A 56 26.63 2.86 84.90
N ASN A 57 25.56 3.63 84.76
CA ASN A 57 25.10 4.66 85.70
C ASN A 57 24.18 4.10 86.80
N VAL A 58 23.83 2.82 86.75
CA VAL A 58 22.98 2.10 87.71
C VAL A 58 23.86 1.26 88.63
N ARG A 59 23.48 1.17 89.90
CA ARG A 59 24.16 0.37 90.93
C ARG A 59 23.13 -0.48 91.65
N MET A 60 23.38 -1.79 91.69
CA MET A 60 22.52 -2.76 92.35
C MET A 60 22.51 -2.57 93.86
N GLY A 61 21.32 -2.58 94.45
CA GLY A 61 21.08 -2.49 95.89
C GLY A 61 20.56 -3.79 96.47
N SER A 62 19.72 -3.68 97.51
CA SER A 62 19.12 -4.83 98.18
C SER A 62 18.21 -5.64 97.24
N TYR A 63 18.19 -6.96 97.39
CA TYR A 63 17.36 -7.88 96.61
C TYR A 63 16.71 -8.94 97.50
N TRP A 64 15.58 -9.48 97.06
CA TRP A 64 14.82 -10.51 97.77
C TRP A 64 14.24 -11.54 96.80
N ASP A 65 13.81 -12.69 97.34
CA ASP A 65 13.22 -13.83 96.62
C ASP A 65 14.07 -14.45 95.48
N ALA A 66 15.32 -14.02 95.33
CA ALA A 66 16.33 -14.61 94.44
C ALA A 66 17.72 -14.55 95.09
N SER A 67 18.67 -15.29 94.53
CA SER A 67 20.10 -15.16 94.83
C SER A 67 20.77 -14.41 93.68
N LEU A 68 21.60 -13.41 93.98
CA LEU A 68 22.24 -12.56 92.98
C LEU A 68 23.75 -12.81 92.92
N THR A 69 24.29 -12.90 91.71
CA THR A 69 25.72 -12.73 91.41
C THR A 69 25.88 -11.58 90.42
N SER A 70 26.82 -10.67 90.65
CA SER A 70 27.03 -9.48 89.81
C SER A 70 28.47 -9.35 89.34
N SER A 71 28.68 -8.97 88.09
CA SER A 71 29.99 -8.68 87.51
C SER A 71 29.91 -7.43 86.63
N GLY A 72 30.36 -6.30 87.15
CA GLY A 72 30.21 -5.00 86.49
C GLY A 72 28.73 -4.63 86.33
N THR A 73 28.30 -4.43 85.09
CA THR A 73 26.91 -4.13 84.70
C THR A 73 26.04 -5.39 84.55
N HIS A 74 26.64 -6.58 84.55
CA HIS A 74 25.93 -7.85 84.34
C HIS A 74 25.46 -8.46 85.66
N HIS A 75 24.19 -8.87 85.72
CA HIS A 75 23.53 -9.38 86.90
C HIS A 75 22.81 -10.70 86.61
N THR A 76 23.13 -11.73 87.41
CA THR A 76 22.54 -13.07 87.32
C THR A 76 21.75 -13.37 88.59
N PHE A 77 20.46 -13.59 88.44
CA PHE A 77 19.54 -14.00 89.50
C PHE A 77 19.14 -15.47 89.35
N THR A 78 19.24 -16.24 90.43
CA THR A 78 18.77 -17.63 90.49
C THR A 78 17.72 -17.82 91.56
N ASN A 79 16.86 -18.82 91.35
CA ASN A 79 15.80 -19.17 92.28
C ASN A 79 16.32 -19.48 93.70
N ARG A 80 15.49 -19.19 94.70
CA ARG A 80 15.63 -19.75 96.06
C ARG A 80 15.10 -21.20 96.06
N ASN A 81 15.36 -21.92 97.15
CA ASN A 81 14.90 -23.30 97.30
C ASN A 81 13.37 -23.45 97.29
N TYR A 82 12.60 -22.41 97.64
CA TYR A 82 11.14 -22.46 97.70
C TYR A 82 10.42 -22.00 96.41
N ASN A 83 11.10 -21.33 95.48
CA ASN A 83 10.46 -20.78 94.27
C ASN A 83 11.11 -21.24 92.95
N GLY A 84 11.88 -22.33 93.00
CA GLY A 84 12.52 -22.90 91.82
C GLY A 84 11.58 -23.64 90.87
N THR A 85 10.54 -24.30 91.39
CA THR A 85 9.61 -25.07 90.54
C THR A 85 8.41 -24.21 90.13
N ILE A 86 8.19 -24.04 88.82
CA ILE A 86 7.05 -23.28 88.28
C ILE A 86 6.20 -24.21 87.40
N SER A 87 4.99 -24.53 87.86
CA SER A 87 4.03 -25.35 87.09
C SER A 87 3.64 -24.68 85.77
N PRO A 88 3.13 -25.44 84.77
CA PRO A 88 2.54 -24.88 83.55
C PRO A 88 1.52 -23.78 83.86
N GLY A 89 1.65 -22.62 83.21
CA GLY A 89 0.84 -21.41 83.46
C GLY A 89 1.16 -20.68 84.77
N GLY A 90 2.07 -21.20 85.60
CA GLY A 90 2.49 -20.60 86.85
C GLY A 90 3.52 -19.49 86.67
N THR A 91 3.76 -18.74 87.74
CA THR A 91 4.79 -17.70 87.78
C THR A 91 5.64 -17.76 89.05
N ALA A 92 6.90 -17.30 88.95
CA ALA A 92 7.73 -16.95 90.10
C ALA A 92 8.16 -15.49 89.95
N SER A 93 8.22 -14.74 91.05
CA SER A 93 8.66 -13.35 91.03
C SER A 93 9.71 -13.08 92.10
N PHE A 94 10.60 -12.14 91.81
CA PHE A 94 11.58 -11.62 92.75
C PHE A 94 11.77 -10.13 92.54
N GLY A 95 12.37 -9.43 93.50
CA GLY A 95 12.56 -7.99 93.42
C GLY A 95 13.92 -7.52 93.89
N PHE A 96 14.29 -6.32 93.45
CA PHE A 96 15.54 -5.67 93.83
C PHE A 96 15.42 -4.16 93.76
N LEU A 97 16.28 -3.47 94.51
CA LEU A 97 16.46 -2.03 94.47
C LEU A 97 17.70 -1.69 93.66
N VAL A 98 17.68 -0.54 93.01
CA VAL A 98 18.84 0.07 92.36
C VAL A 98 18.95 1.53 92.78
N SER A 99 20.16 2.06 92.74
CA SER A 99 20.44 3.50 92.76
C SER A 99 21.04 3.90 91.42
N PHE A 100 20.75 5.10 90.93
CA PHE A 100 21.26 5.54 89.63
C PHE A 100 21.42 7.06 89.56
N THR A 101 22.27 7.51 88.64
CA THR A 101 22.45 8.93 88.31
C THR A 101 22.00 9.19 86.87
N GLY A 102 21.19 10.23 86.64
CA GLY A 102 20.65 10.53 85.31
C GLY A 102 19.36 9.76 85.02
N THR A 103 19.17 9.33 83.78
CA THR A 103 17.98 8.57 83.36
C THR A 103 18.15 7.08 83.67
N LEU A 104 17.13 6.45 84.24
CA LEU A 104 17.09 5.01 84.46
C LEU A 104 16.65 4.28 83.19
N SER A 105 17.55 3.51 82.60
CA SER A 105 17.21 2.51 81.56
C SER A 105 16.85 1.17 82.22
N GLY A 106 15.92 0.44 81.60
CA GLY A 106 15.53 -0.89 82.05
C GLY A 106 16.59 -1.95 81.79
N PRO A 107 16.38 -3.19 82.25
CA PRO A 107 17.27 -4.32 81.97
C PRO A 107 17.45 -4.60 80.47
N GLU A 108 18.69 -4.74 80.03
CA GLU A 108 19.08 -5.07 78.65
C GLU A 108 19.68 -6.48 78.59
N ASN A 109 19.75 -7.08 77.39
CA ASN A 109 20.35 -8.41 77.17
C ASN A 109 19.76 -9.54 78.05
N CYS A 110 18.46 -9.48 78.31
CA CYS A 110 17.79 -10.42 79.21
C CYS A 110 17.80 -11.86 78.66
N LYS A 111 18.32 -12.80 79.44
CA LYS A 111 18.26 -14.24 79.19
C LYS A 111 17.69 -15.02 80.36
N LEU A 112 16.72 -15.89 80.10
CA LEU A 112 16.19 -16.89 81.03
C LEU A 112 16.75 -18.27 80.65
N ASP A 113 17.50 -18.87 81.56
CA ASP A 113 18.16 -20.18 81.37
C ASP A 113 19.00 -20.26 80.09
N GLY A 114 19.61 -19.14 79.71
CA GLY A 114 20.45 -19.00 78.52
C GLY A 114 19.70 -18.65 77.23
N GLN A 115 18.36 -18.62 77.25
CA GLN A 115 17.51 -18.23 76.12
C GLN A 115 16.98 -16.81 76.27
N PRO A 116 16.66 -16.09 75.19
CA PRO A 116 16.05 -14.75 75.27
C PRO A 116 14.80 -14.74 76.16
N CYS A 117 14.67 -13.73 77.01
CA CYS A 117 13.58 -13.66 78.00
C CYS A 117 12.16 -13.58 77.41
N ASP A 118 12.00 -13.27 76.12
CA ASP A 118 10.71 -13.26 75.43
C ASP A 118 10.29 -14.63 74.87
N GLY A 119 11.14 -15.65 75.02
CA GLY A 119 10.86 -17.03 74.60
C GLY A 119 10.98 -17.27 73.10
N GLY A 120 11.59 -16.36 72.35
CA GLY A 120 11.94 -16.55 70.93
C GLY A 120 13.13 -17.51 70.73
N PRO A 121 13.22 -18.20 69.57
CA PRO A 121 14.38 -19.04 69.26
C PRO A 121 15.67 -18.20 69.16
N SER A 122 16.80 -18.76 69.59
CA SER A 122 18.11 -18.12 69.45
C SER A 122 18.48 -17.95 67.97
N ASP A 123 18.83 -16.72 67.59
CA ASP A 123 19.37 -16.33 66.29
C ASP A 123 20.50 -17.27 65.87
N ALA A 124 20.37 -17.96 64.73
CA ALA A 124 21.40 -18.86 64.23
C ALA A 124 22.35 -18.07 63.32
N PRO A 125 23.68 -18.34 63.33
CA PRO A 125 24.59 -17.63 62.43
C PRO A 125 24.16 -17.78 60.96
N PRO A 126 24.40 -16.77 60.10
CA PRO A 126 23.95 -16.83 58.72
C PRO A 126 24.54 -18.02 57.95
N SER A 127 23.94 -18.36 56.81
CA SER A 127 24.57 -19.28 55.87
C SER A 127 25.82 -18.67 55.20
N ALA A 128 26.73 -19.52 54.73
CA ALA A 128 27.88 -19.07 53.95
C ALA A 128 27.39 -18.47 52.61
N PRO A 129 27.84 -17.27 52.22
CA PRO A 129 27.51 -16.70 50.91
C PRO A 129 27.95 -17.62 49.77
N ALA A 130 27.04 -17.91 48.85
CA ALA A 130 27.30 -18.81 47.73
C ALA A 130 27.70 -18.03 46.47
N ASN A 131 28.27 -18.74 45.49
CA ASN A 131 28.48 -18.23 44.12
C ASN A 131 29.30 -16.91 44.06
N LEU A 132 30.30 -16.80 44.94
CA LEU A 132 31.26 -15.71 44.93
C LEU A 132 31.99 -15.70 43.59
N ARG A 133 31.90 -14.56 42.89
CA ARG A 133 32.47 -14.34 41.57
C ARG A 133 33.00 -12.92 41.45
N THR A 134 34.05 -12.75 40.66
CA THR A 134 34.53 -11.44 40.24
C THR A 134 33.58 -10.86 39.19
N THR A 135 33.21 -9.60 39.34
CA THR A 135 32.39 -8.87 38.35
C THR A 135 33.20 -7.87 37.53
N GLU A 136 34.34 -7.39 38.04
CA GLU A 136 35.26 -6.48 37.34
C GLU A 136 36.65 -6.55 38.00
N VAL A 137 37.73 -6.41 37.22
CA VAL A 137 39.12 -6.51 37.70
C VAL A 137 39.98 -5.45 37.00
N THR A 138 40.46 -4.45 37.75
CA THR A 138 41.38 -3.42 37.26
C THR A 138 42.81 -3.67 37.76
N PRO A 139 43.83 -2.93 37.28
CA PRO A 139 45.19 -3.05 37.80
C PRO A 139 45.31 -2.75 39.30
N THR A 140 44.32 -2.09 39.91
CA THR A 140 44.37 -1.70 41.32
C THR A 140 43.12 -2.01 42.14
N SER A 141 42.12 -2.69 41.57
CA SER A 141 40.88 -3.06 42.27
C SER A 141 40.23 -4.33 41.71
N VAL A 142 39.44 -5.01 42.53
CA VAL A 142 38.59 -6.15 42.14
C VAL A 142 37.18 -5.92 42.70
N SER A 143 36.18 -5.96 41.84
CA SER A 143 34.75 -5.95 42.21
C SER A 143 34.24 -7.39 42.29
N LEU A 144 33.48 -7.70 43.35
CA LEU A 144 32.99 -9.03 43.68
C LEU A 144 31.47 -8.99 43.86
N ALA A 145 30.80 -10.06 43.44
CA ALA A 145 29.40 -10.32 43.74
C ALA A 145 29.24 -11.75 44.26
N TRP A 146 28.24 -11.96 45.10
CA TRP A 146 27.86 -13.27 45.62
C TRP A 146 26.34 -13.34 45.73
N ASP A 147 25.83 -14.54 45.95
CA ASP A 147 24.42 -14.75 46.23
C ASP A 147 24.18 -14.49 47.73
N ALA A 148 23.04 -13.88 48.06
CA ALA A 148 22.73 -13.51 49.44
C ALA A 148 22.78 -14.72 50.38
N ALA A 149 23.45 -14.56 51.52
CA ALA A 149 23.31 -15.48 52.63
C ALA A 149 21.90 -15.36 53.22
N SER A 150 21.43 -16.46 53.78
CA SER A 150 20.15 -16.57 54.49
C SER A 150 20.40 -16.65 55.98
N ASP A 151 19.59 -15.94 56.75
CA ASP A 151 19.66 -15.86 58.20
C ASP A 151 18.23 -15.72 58.74
N ASP A 152 17.94 -16.26 59.92
CA ASP A 152 16.58 -16.26 60.46
C ASP A 152 16.15 -14.92 61.06
N GLN A 153 17.10 -14.02 61.39
CA GLN A 153 16.83 -12.64 61.84
C GLN A 153 17.36 -11.57 60.87
N GLY A 154 18.08 -11.99 59.82
CA GLY A 154 18.49 -11.17 58.70
C GLY A 154 19.99 -10.86 58.72
N VAL A 155 20.56 -10.78 57.52
CA VAL A 155 21.98 -10.46 57.33
C VAL A 155 22.19 -8.95 57.45
N LYS A 156 23.01 -8.53 58.41
CA LYS A 156 23.42 -7.14 58.66
C LYS A 156 24.37 -6.62 57.58
N ASN A 157 25.40 -7.41 57.27
CA ASN A 157 26.42 -7.10 56.27
C ASN A 157 27.28 -8.34 55.93
N TYR A 158 28.19 -8.17 54.98
CA TYR A 158 29.14 -9.18 54.52
C TYR A 158 30.56 -8.65 54.66
N ASP A 159 31.45 -9.48 55.20
CA ASP A 159 32.89 -9.21 55.23
C ASP A 159 33.54 -9.92 54.03
N VAL A 160 34.19 -9.14 53.18
CA VAL A 160 35.04 -9.66 52.09
C VAL A 160 36.47 -9.76 52.60
N LEU A 161 37.03 -10.97 52.55
CA LEU A 161 38.38 -11.24 52.99
C LEU A 161 39.33 -11.37 51.79
N ASN A 162 40.53 -10.81 51.90
CA ASN A 162 41.66 -11.09 51.01
C ASN A 162 42.67 -11.94 51.80
N GLY A 163 42.73 -13.24 51.51
CA GLY A 163 43.33 -14.21 52.43
C GLY A 163 42.56 -14.25 53.75
N SER A 164 43.20 -13.89 54.86
CA SER A 164 42.58 -13.88 56.20
C SER A 164 42.18 -12.48 56.71
N ALA A 165 42.52 -11.41 55.98
CA ALA A 165 42.26 -10.04 56.37
C ALA A 165 40.96 -9.52 55.74
N VAL A 166 40.11 -8.83 56.50
CA VAL A 166 38.92 -8.16 55.96
C VAL A 166 39.37 -6.97 55.11
N ALA A 167 39.10 -7.06 53.81
CA ALA A 167 39.50 -6.09 52.80
C ALA A 167 38.38 -5.08 52.47
N ALA A 168 37.11 -5.49 52.66
CA ALA A 168 35.95 -4.61 52.55
C ALA A 168 34.77 -5.19 53.35
N THR A 169 33.82 -4.33 53.72
CA THR A 169 32.55 -4.73 54.34
C THR A 169 31.40 -4.08 53.57
N ALA A 170 30.37 -4.86 53.21
CA ALA A 170 29.25 -4.40 52.39
C ALA A 170 27.91 -4.79 52.99
N THR A 171 26.92 -3.90 52.93
CA THR A 171 25.54 -4.17 53.36
C THR A 171 24.69 -4.83 52.27
N GLY A 172 25.16 -4.86 51.03
CA GLY A 172 24.58 -5.59 49.91
C GLY A 172 25.44 -6.80 49.50
N THR A 173 25.05 -7.49 48.44
CA THR A 173 25.74 -8.71 47.95
C THR A 173 26.82 -8.44 46.91
N THR A 174 27.39 -7.23 46.95
CA THR A 174 28.50 -6.81 46.10
C THR A 174 29.47 -5.94 46.90
N ALA A 175 30.76 -5.98 46.55
CA ALA A 175 31.78 -5.10 47.12
C ALA A 175 32.95 -4.91 46.16
N THR A 176 33.63 -3.77 46.25
CA THR A 176 34.87 -3.49 45.51
C THR A 176 36.04 -3.37 46.48
N VAL A 177 37.07 -4.18 46.30
CA VAL A 177 38.34 -4.08 47.02
C VAL A 177 39.31 -3.25 46.17
N SER A 178 39.76 -2.11 46.67
CA SER A 178 40.68 -1.17 45.98
C SER A 178 42.05 -1.11 46.65
N GLY A 179 43.03 -0.47 46.02
CA GLY A 179 44.40 -0.35 46.54
C GLY A 179 45.25 -1.61 46.33
N LEU A 180 44.87 -2.46 45.38
CA LEU A 180 45.62 -3.66 45.00
C LEU A 180 46.82 -3.28 44.12
N THR A 181 47.87 -4.10 44.16
CA THR A 181 49.04 -3.98 43.28
C THR A 181 48.77 -4.71 41.96
N ALA A 182 49.06 -4.08 40.82
CA ALA A 182 48.94 -4.65 39.47
C ALA A 182 49.79 -5.92 39.29
N ASN A 183 49.43 -6.77 38.32
CA ASN A 183 50.08 -8.06 38.03
C ASN A 183 50.21 -8.98 39.26
N THR A 184 49.31 -8.85 40.25
CA THR A 184 49.37 -9.60 41.50
C THR A 184 48.14 -10.49 41.67
N ARG A 185 48.37 -11.75 42.04
CA ARG A 185 47.32 -12.73 42.34
C ARG A 185 46.78 -12.53 43.76
N TYR A 186 45.46 -12.43 43.88
CA TYR A 186 44.71 -12.35 45.14
C TYR A 186 43.68 -13.47 45.22
N THR A 187 43.32 -13.85 46.44
CA THR A 187 42.28 -14.83 46.71
C THR A 187 41.29 -14.23 47.68
N PHE A 188 40.04 -14.11 47.26
CA PHE A 188 38.96 -13.53 48.06
C PHE A 188 37.97 -14.60 48.53
N THR A 189 37.50 -14.45 49.76
CA THR A 189 36.34 -15.16 50.31
C THR A 189 35.35 -14.16 50.89
N VAL A 190 34.10 -14.56 51.09
CA VAL A 190 33.09 -13.70 51.72
C VAL A 190 32.38 -14.49 52.81
N ARG A 191 32.12 -13.85 53.94
CA ARG A 191 31.22 -14.35 54.99
C ARG A 191 30.14 -13.33 55.30
N ALA A 192 28.99 -13.79 55.74
CA ALA A 192 27.89 -12.96 56.19
C ALA A 192 27.94 -12.75 57.70
N ARG A 193 27.30 -11.68 58.15
CA ARG A 193 27.11 -11.34 59.56
C ARG A 193 25.63 -11.03 59.79
N ASP A 194 25.03 -11.64 60.81
CA ASP A 194 23.63 -11.36 61.17
C ASP A 194 23.49 -10.05 61.96
N THR A 195 22.25 -9.71 62.30
CA THR A 195 21.94 -8.53 63.13
C THR A 195 22.40 -8.66 64.58
N SER A 196 22.70 -9.87 65.05
CA SER A 196 23.32 -10.19 66.35
C SER A 196 24.85 -10.29 66.31
N ASP A 197 25.47 -9.87 65.20
CA ASP A 197 26.91 -9.87 64.93
C ASP A 197 27.59 -11.27 64.87
N GLN A 198 26.83 -12.37 64.75
CA GLN A 198 27.39 -13.70 64.51
C GLN A 198 27.83 -13.85 63.05
N LEU A 199 28.89 -14.61 62.84
CA LEU A 199 29.52 -14.77 61.53
C LEU A 199 29.22 -16.14 60.93
N SER A 200 28.95 -16.16 59.63
CA SER A 200 28.89 -17.41 58.88
C SER A 200 30.28 -17.98 58.56
N GLU A 201 30.30 -19.25 58.17
CA GLU A 201 31.45 -19.83 57.47
C GLU A 201 31.77 -19.04 56.20
N VAL A 202 33.05 -18.99 55.83
CA VAL A 202 33.45 -18.33 54.58
C VAL A 202 32.97 -19.13 53.37
N GLY A 203 32.42 -18.45 52.36
CA GLY A 203 32.07 -19.04 51.08
C GLY A 203 33.29 -19.54 50.30
N ALA A 204 33.05 -20.32 49.24
CA ALA A 204 34.12 -20.83 48.38
C ALA A 204 34.99 -19.68 47.82
N PRO A 205 36.34 -19.80 47.84
CA PRO A 205 37.21 -18.71 47.43
C PRO A 205 37.16 -18.47 45.93
N VAL A 206 37.31 -17.21 45.52
CA VAL A 206 37.61 -16.83 44.14
C VAL A 206 39.05 -16.30 44.06
N THR A 207 39.84 -16.83 43.13
CA THR A 207 41.22 -16.38 42.91
C THR A 207 41.31 -15.61 41.61
N VAL A 208 41.93 -14.43 41.65
CA VAL A 208 42.03 -13.51 40.52
C VAL A 208 43.41 -12.87 40.48
N THR A 209 43.95 -12.64 39.29
CA THR A 209 45.21 -11.89 39.13
C THR A 209 44.86 -10.53 38.54
N THR A 210 45.20 -9.46 39.25
CA THR A 210 45.03 -8.08 38.75
C THR A 210 45.88 -7.89 37.49
N PRO A 211 45.34 -7.31 36.41
CA PRO A 211 46.10 -7.07 35.18
C PRO A 211 47.22 -6.05 35.40
N GLY A 212 48.18 -5.98 34.48
CA GLY A 212 49.20 -4.94 34.46
C GLY A 212 48.57 -3.56 34.27
N SER A 213 49.23 -2.47 34.70
CA SER A 213 48.74 -1.11 34.45
C SER A 213 48.83 -0.80 32.95
N GLY A 214 47.77 -1.16 32.22
CA GLY A 214 47.65 -1.07 30.78
C GLY A 214 47.19 -2.39 30.18
N GLU A 215 45.87 -2.62 30.19
CA GLU A 215 45.05 -3.29 29.17
C GLU A 215 43.70 -3.62 29.82
N ASP A 216 42.71 -2.73 29.65
CA ASP A 216 41.30 -3.13 29.64
C ASP A 216 41.08 -3.88 28.33
N ALA A 217 40.56 -5.10 28.38
CA ALA A 217 40.39 -5.88 27.17
C ALA A 217 39.09 -5.43 26.48
N PRO A 218 39.05 -5.27 25.14
CA PRO A 218 37.80 -4.93 24.47
C PRO A 218 36.71 -5.96 24.79
N PRO A 219 35.42 -5.56 24.79
CA PRO A 219 34.35 -6.48 25.13
C PRO A 219 34.34 -7.74 24.27
N SER A 220 33.74 -8.81 24.76
CA SER A 220 33.43 -9.97 23.92
C SER A 220 32.42 -9.59 22.83
N LYS A 221 32.41 -10.31 21.71
CA LYS A 221 31.45 -10.05 20.64
C LYS A 221 30.02 -10.42 21.09
N PRO A 222 29.00 -9.61 20.72
CA PRO A 222 27.61 -9.99 20.94
C PRO A 222 27.27 -11.30 20.23
N ALA A 223 26.60 -12.22 20.92
CA ALA A 223 26.27 -13.55 20.39
C ALA A 223 24.80 -13.63 19.94
N GLU A 224 24.51 -14.55 19.02
CA GLU A 224 23.15 -14.85 18.51
C GLU A 224 22.35 -13.61 18.06
N LEU A 225 23.00 -12.73 17.28
CA LEU A 225 22.25 -11.69 16.60
C LEU A 225 21.18 -12.34 15.72
N ARG A 226 19.94 -11.88 15.87
CA ARG A 226 18.78 -12.35 15.14
C ARG A 226 17.80 -11.23 14.87
N VAL A 227 17.07 -11.36 13.77
CA VAL A 227 15.90 -10.53 13.47
C VAL A 227 14.74 -11.05 14.30
N SER A 228 14.20 -10.23 15.21
CA SER A 228 13.04 -10.59 16.04
C SER A 228 11.71 -10.35 15.32
N SER A 229 11.62 -9.28 14.52
CA SER A 229 10.51 -9.05 13.59
C SER A 229 10.92 -8.05 12.50
N THR A 230 10.13 -7.98 11.43
CA THR A 230 10.21 -6.94 10.40
C THR A 230 8.81 -6.39 10.20
N GLU A 231 8.63 -5.10 10.42
CA GLU A 231 7.34 -4.41 10.43
C GLU A 231 7.47 -3.12 9.61
N GLY A 232 6.84 -3.07 8.42
CA GLY A 232 6.93 -1.89 7.55
C GLY A 232 8.37 -1.56 7.13
N ASP A 233 8.82 -0.35 7.43
CA ASP A 233 10.17 0.16 7.19
C ASP A 233 11.13 -0.09 8.38
N THR A 234 10.72 -0.92 9.34
CA THR A 234 11.43 -1.12 10.61
C THR A 234 11.85 -2.58 10.79
N VAL A 235 13.13 -2.79 11.10
CA VAL A 235 13.69 -4.09 11.50
C VAL A 235 13.95 -4.09 13.00
N LYS A 236 13.38 -5.05 13.72
CA LYS A 236 13.66 -5.28 15.13
C LYS A 236 14.70 -6.39 15.28
N LEU A 237 15.76 -6.10 16.03
CA LEU A 237 16.91 -6.96 16.26
C LEU A 237 17.01 -7.30 17.75
N ALA A 238 17.47 -8.51 18.04
CA ALA A 238 17.83 -8.94 19.38
C ALA A 238 19.14 -9.75 19.33
N TRP A 239 19.91 -9.69 20.40
CA TRP A 239 21.14 -10.47 20.57
C TRP A 239 21.33 -10.83 22.05
N ASN A 240 22.32 -11.66 22.33
CA ASN A 240 22.75 -12.00 23.69
C ASN A 240 23.86 -11.03 24.12
N ALA A 241 23.87 -10.65 25.39
CA ALA A 241 24.79 -9.64 25.91
C ALA A 241 26.26 -10.04 25.72
N ALA A 242 27.09 -9.06 25.38
CA ALA A 242 28.54 -9.15 25.47
C ALA A 242 29.00 -9.09 26.94
N THR A 243 30.22 -9.54 27.18
CA THR A 243 30.89 -9.54 28.49
C THR A 243 32.21 -8.79 28.36
N ASP A 244 32.52 -7.97 29.34
CA ASP A 244 33.72 -7.13 29.36
C ASP A 244 34.25 -7.11 30.79
N ASP A 245 35.57 -7.01 30.97
CA ASP A 245 36.18 -7.01 32.30
C ASP A 245 35.91 -5.72 33.09
N ASN A 246 35.48 -4.64 32.44
CA ASN A 246 35.07 -3.35 33.05
C ASN A 246 33.65 -2.90 32.63
N GLY A 247 32.86 -3.84 32.12
CA GLY A 247 31.45 -3.68 31.81
C GLY A 247 31.14 -3.08 30.43
N VAL A 248 30.10 -3.62 29.80
CA VAL A 248 29.62 -3.14 28.49
C VAL A 248 28.78 -1.88 28.67
N ALA A 249 29.27 -0.75 28.18
CA ALA A 249 28.57 0.54 28.23
C ALA A 249 27.46 0.66 27.17
N GLY A 250 27.53 -0.10 26.08
CA GLY A 250 26.48 -0.16 25.06
C GLY A 250 26.85 -0.94 23.81
N TYR A 251 26.01 -0.86 22.79
CA TYR A 251 26.15 -1.57 21.53
C TYR A 251 25.96 -0.63 20.35
N ASP A 252 26.83 -0.74 19.34
CA ASP A 252 26.61 -0.14 18.03
C ASP A 252 25.92 -1.16 17.12
N VAL A 253 24.79 -0.77 16.53
CA VAL A 253 24.09 -1.54 15.50
C VAL A 253 24.54 -1.03 14.15
N LEU A 254 25.19 -1.90 13.37
CA LEU A 254 25.67 -1.59 12.03
C LEU A 254 24.65 -2.05 10.99
N GLN A 255 24.35 -1.18 10.04
CA GLN A 255 23.56 -1.45 8.84
C GLN A 255 24.48 -1.33 7.62
N ASN A 256 24.60 -2.40 6.84
CA ASN A 256 25.48 -2.46 5.65
C ASN A 256 26.91 -1.97 5.94
N GLY A 257 27.43 -2.29 7.13
CA GLY A 257 28.78 -1.93 7.57
C GLY A 257 28.94 -0.53 8.18
N SER A 258 27.89 0.30 8.21
CA SER A 258 27.90 1.63 8.85
C SER A 258 27.06 1.65 10.12
N VAL A 259 27.48 2.37 11.17
CA VAL A 259 26.70 2.49 12.41
C VAL A 259 25.39 3.23 12.13
N ALA A 260 24.26 2.54 12.34
CA ALA A 260 22.92 3.09 12.17
C ALA A 260 22.40 3.73 13.47
N GLN A 261 22.67 3.10 14.62
CA GLN A 261 22.32 3.62 15.95
C GLN A 261 23.13 2.92 17.04
N SER A 262 23.16 3.52 18.23
CA SER A 262 23.75 2.94 19.44
C SER A 262 22.69 2.78 20.53
N VAL A 263 22.71 1.65 21.25
CA VAL A 263 21.74 1.31 22.30
C VAL A 263 22.45 0.76 23.54
N THR A 264 21.83 0.86 24.72
CA THR A 264 22.38 0.30 25.97
C THR A 264 21.83 -1.10 26.31
N GLY A 265 20.72 -1.49 25.68
CA GLY A 265 20.11 -2.82 25.83
C GLY A 265 20.53 -3.81 24.74
N THR A 266 20.03 -5.04 24.83
CA THR A 266 20.32 -6.12 23.86
C THR A 266 19.30 -6.25 22.74
N THR A 267 18.55 -5.17 22.48
CA THR A 267 17.57 -5.08 21.40
C THR A 267 17.65 -3.72 20.72
N ALA A 268 17.28 -3.66 19.44
CA ALA A 268 17.22 -2.42 18.68
C ALA A 268 16.12 -2.45 17.63
N SER A 269 15.51 -1.28 17.36
CA SER A 269 14.57 -1.10 16.25
C SER A 269 15.18 -0.11 15.26
N VAL A 270 15.55 -0.55 14.06
CA VAL A 270 16.09 0.32 13.00
C VAL A 270 14.94 0.65 12.06
N SER A 271 14.48 1.91 12.08
CA SER A 271 13.34 2.40 11.27
C SER A 271 13.80 3.28 10.09
N GLY A 272 12.88 3.65 9.19
CA GLY A 272 13.19 4.48 8.02
C GLY A 272 13.95 3.72 6.92
N LEU A 273 13.94 2.39 6.95
CA LEU A 273 14.61 1.55 5.96
C LEU A 273 13.79 1.53 4.67
N ARG A 274 14.47 1.77 3.54
CA ARG A 274 13.86 1.62 2.22
C ARG A 274 13.64 0.13 1.92
N PRO A 275 12.81 -0.24 0.94
CA PRO A 275 12.72 -1.62 0.50
C PRO A 275 14.09 -2.15 0.04
N GLY A 276 14.51 -3.29 0.56
CA GLY A 276 15.82 -3.85 0.25
C GLY A 276 16.28 -4.91 1.23
N SER A 277 17.38 -5.56 0.85
CA SER A 277 18.10 -6.47 1.74
C SER A 277 19.14 -5.67 2.52
N TYR A 278 19.08 -5.76 3.84
CA TYR A 278 20.00 -5.09 4.75
C TYR A 278 20.76 -6.13 5.55
N ARG A 279 22.07 -5.92 5.66
CA ARG A 279 22.96 -6.70 6.52
C ARG A 279 23.10 -5.97 7.85
N PHE A 280 22.82 -6.67 8.93
CA PHE A 280 22.99 -6.17 10.28
C PHE A 280 24.06 -6.95 11.02
N ALA A 281 24.91 -6.21 11.73
CA ALA A 281 25.86 -6.73 12.70
C ALA A 281 25.86 -5.81 13.92
N VAL A 282 26.28 -6.33 15.07
CA VAL A 282 26.35 -5.55 16.31
C VAL A 282 27.73 -5.73 16.92
N ARG A 283 28.30 -4.65 17.46
CA ARG A 283 29.49 -4.70 18.33
C ARG A 283 29.18 -4.05 19.67
N ALA A 284 29.82 -4.51 20.71
CA ALA A 284 29.75 -3.93 22.05
C ALA A 284 30.83 -2.87 22.23
N LYS A 285 30.59 -1.95 23.17
CA LYS A 285 31.51 -0.88 23.57
C LYS A 285 31.62 -0.86 25.08
N ASP A 286 32.84 -0.78 25.62
CA ASP A 286 33.08 -0.61 27.06
C ASP A 286 33.00 0.85 27.51
N SER A 287 33.23 1.07 28.81
CA SER A 287 33.14 2.36 29.48
C SER A 287 34.28 3.34 29.14
N ILE A 288 35.39 2.88 28.56
CA ILE A 288 36.52 3.72 28.12
C ILE A 288 36.61 3.85 26.59
N GLY A 289 35.73 3.17 25.87
CA GLY A 289 35.42 3.34 24.47
C GLY A 289 36.08 2.36 23.51
N GLN A 290 36.58 1.21 23.98
CA GLN A 290 37.02 0.15 23.08
C GLN A 290 35.82 -0.64 22.55
N PHE A 291 36.03 -1.34 21.44
CA PHE A 291 34.96 -2.04 20.72
C PHE A 291 35.30 -3.51 20.57
N SER A 292 34.29 -4.36 20.72
CA SER A 292 34.43 -5.78 20.41
C SER A 292 34.50 -6.07 18.91
N GLU A 293 34.84 -7.32 18.58
CA GLU A 293 34.55 -7.86 17.25
C GLU A 293 33.05 -7.83 16.94
N LEU A 294 32.70 -7.81 15.65
CA LEU A 294 31.29 -7.88 15.22
C LEU A 294 30.68 -9.24 15.56
N SER A 295 29.38 -9.23 15.86
CA SER A 295 28.53 -10.42 15.95
C SER A 295 28.50 -11.22 14.64
N ASN A 296 27.77 -12.35 14.63
CA ASN A 296 27.31 -12.91 13.36
C ASN A 296 26.50 -11.85 12.59
N GLU A 297 26.63 -11.84 11.26
CA GLU A 297 25.80 -11.01 10.41
C GLU A 297 24.43 -11.67 10.23
N VAL A 298 23.36 -10.89 10.29
CA VAL A 298 22.03 -11.33 9.87
C VAL A 298 21.56 -10.48 8.71
N THR A 299 20.93 -11.14 7.74
CA THR A 299 20.26 -10.45 6.65
C THR A 299 18.79 -10.29 7.02
N ALA A 300 18.30 -9.06 7.06
CA ALA A 300 16.88 -8.79 7.10
C ALA A 300 16.44 -8.22 5.75
N THR A 301 15.38 -8.78 5.19
CA THR A 301 14.75 -8.20 4.02
C THR A 301 13.62 -7.32 4.49
N VAL A 302 13.82 -6.01 4.39
CA VAL A 302 12.71 -5.07 4.47
C VAL A 302 12.00 -5.18 3.14
N GLY A 303 10.91 -5.95 3.13
CA GLY A 303 10.01 -5.92 1.99
C GLY A 303 9.55 -4.48 1.78
N ALA A 304 9.34 -4.07 0.53
CA ALA A 304 8.33 -3.04 0.33
C ALA A 304 7.10 -3.59 1.07
N GLY A 305 6.63 -2.93 2.13
CA GLY A 305 5.36 -3.33 2.74
C GLY A 305 4.41 -3.58 1.58
N THR A 306 3.78 -4.75 1.52
CA THR A 306 3.06 -5.24 0.32
C THR A 306 1.83 -4.39 -0.04
N GLY A 307 1.72 -3.17 0.51
CA GLY A 307 0.75 -2.14 0.19
C GLY A 307 1.30 -0.71 0.18
N GLY A 308 2.62 -0.47 0.28
CA GLY A 308 3.19 0.88 0.25
C GLY A 308 2.99 1.54 -1.12
N CYS A 309 3.54 0.94 -2.18
CA CYS A 309 3.49 1.56 -3.51
C CYS A 309 2.35 1.09 -4.42
N ARG A 310 1.53 0.12 -4.00
CA ARG A 310 0.44 -0.40 -4.86
C ARG A 310 -0.60 0.71 -5.11
N PRO A 311 -1.00 1.04 -6.35
CA PRO A 311 -2.12 1.94 -6.61
C PRO A 311 -3.41 1.52 -5.89
N ASP A 312 -4.16 2.47 -5.32
CA ASP A 312 -5.39 2.14 -4.57
C ASP A 312 -6.43 1.47 -5.49
N GLY A 313 -7.07 0.42 -4.97
CA GLY A 313 -8.01 -0.42 -5.72
C GLY A 313 -7.39 -1.26 -6.85
N LEU A 314 -6.06 -1.35 -7.00
CA LEU A 314 -5.43 -2.27 -7.97
C LEU A 314 -5.38 -3.67 -7.37
N TYR A 315 -5.87 -4.67 -8.09
CA TYR A 315 -5.78 -6.07 -7.73
C TYR A 315 -4.31 -6.52 -7.67
N GLN A 316 -3.96 -7.26 -6.63
CA GLN A 316 -2.66 -7.92 -6.50
C GLN A 316 -2.86 -9.43 -6.49
N THR A 317 -2.04 -10.12 -7.29
CA THR A 317 -2.05 -11.58 -7.35
C THR A 317 -1.70 -12.21 -5.99
N PRO A 318 -2.59 -13.04 -5.42
CA PRO A 318 -2.36 -13.66 -4.13
C PRO A 318 -1.04 -14.47 -4.08
N GLY A 319 -0.24 -14.24 -3.04
CA GLY A 319 1.04 -14.93 -2.85
C GLY A 319 2.19 -14.43 -3.73
N VAL A 320 1.95 -13.45 -4.60
CA VAL A 320 2.99 -12.78 -5.38
C VAL A 320 3.27 -11.41 -4.76
N THR A 321 4.54 -10.98 -4.80
CA THR A 321 4.96 -9.63 -4.41
C THR A 321 5.41 -8.86 -5.65
N PRO A 322 4.51 -8.20 -6.40
CA PRO A 322 4.89 -7.39 -7.54
C PRO A 322 5.80 -6.23 -7.14
N ALA A 323 6.74 -5.88 -8.00
CA ALA A 323 7.70 -4.80 -7.75
C ALA A 323 7.06 -3.40 -7.96
N TYR A 324 5.90 -3.12 -7.36
CA TYR A 324 5.16 -1.87 -7.57
C TYR A 324 6.02 -0.63 -7.35
N CYS A 325 6.93 -0.63 -6.36
CA CYS A 325 7.79 0.51 -6.08
C CYS A 325 8.82 0.81 -7.19
N GLU A 326 8.95 -0.04 -8.20
CA GLU A 326 9.73 0.24 -9.42
C GLU A 326 9.03 1.31 -10.27
N VAL A 327 7.70 1.28 -10.34
CA VAL A 327 6.89 2.22 -11.13
C VAL A 327 6.23 3.29 -10.25
N TYR A 328 5.88 2.97 -9.01
CA TYR A 328 5.05 3.79 -8.15
C TYR A 328 5.79 4.29 -6.90
N ASP A 329 5.37 5.44 -6.36
CA ASP A 329 5.82 5.99 -5.07
C ASP A 329 5.06 5.36 -3.88
N GLN A 330 5.35 5.79 -2.65
CA GLN A 330 4.70 5.27 -1.42
C GLN A 330 3.22 5.63 -1.27
N ASP A 331 2.71 6.51 -2.12
CA ASP A 331 1.32 6.87 -2.23
C ASP A 331 0.67 6.18 -3.44
N GLY A 332 1.37 5.19 -4.02
CA GLY A 332 1.12 4.52 -5.29
C GLY A 332 0.73 5.45 -6.43
N ARG A 333 1.39 6.60 -6.50
CA ARG A 333 1.41 7.46 -7.69
C ARG A 333 2.57 7.08 -8.58
N GLU A 334 2.37 7.14 -9.89
CA GLU A 334 3.36 6.72 -10.86
C GLU A 334 4.50 7.71 -10.95
N LYS A 335 5.73 7.18 -10.99
CA LYS A 335 6.96 7.94 -11.20
C LYS A 335 7.19 8.09 -12.70
N MET A 336 7.01 9.31 -13.22
CA MET A 336 7.11 9.62 -14.65
C MET A 336 8.28 10.55 -15.00
N GLY A 337 9.19 10.79 -14.05
CA GLY A 337 10.32 11.71 -14.22
C GLY A 337 9.98 13.17 -13.90
N ASP A 338 11.02 13.98 -13.77
CA ASP A 338 10.91 15.40 -13.43
C ASP A 338 10.11 16.17 -14.50
N GLY A 339 9.23 17.07 -14.07
CA GLY A 339 8.38 17.85 -14.97
C GLY A 339 7.12 17.15 -15.48
N HIS A 340 6.91 15.88 -15.13
CA HIS A 340 5.76 15.09 -15.57
C HIS A 340 4.89 14.57 -14.41
N PRO A 341 4.12 15.44 -13.71
CA PRO A 341 3.24 15.01 -12.62
C PRO A 341 1.95 14.32 -13.09
N ARG A 342 1.76 14.17 -14.42
CA ARG A 342 0.60 13.56 -15.09
C ARG A 342 1.04 12.78 -16.31
N ARG A 343 0.22 11.80 -16.71
CA ARG A 343 0.46 11.06 -17.95
C ARG A 343 0.19 11.91 -19.18
N ALA A 344 1.07 11.80 -20.16
CA ALA A 344 0.85 12.18 -21.55
C ALA A 344 1.16 10.95 -22.40
N ILE A 345 0.12 10.26 -22.85
CA ILE A 345 0.18 8.93 -23.46
C ILE A 345 -0.05 9.08 -24.96
N GLY A 346 1.00 8.92 -25.77
CA GLY A 346 0.89 9.01 -27.22
C GLY A 346 0.69 7.64 -27.86
N TYR A 347 -0.36 7.46 -28.66
CA TYR A 347 -0.42 6.36 -29.60
C TYR A 347 0.51 6.63 -30.79
N PHE A 348 1.43 5.70 -31.03
CA PHE A 348 2.37 5.69 -32.14
C PHE A 348 2.02 4.56 -33.09
N THR A 349 1.58 4.91 -34.29
CA THR A 349 1.03 3.98 -35.26
C THR A 349 2.11 3.37 -36.15
N SER A 350 1.97 2.07 -36.44
CA SER A 350 2.97 1.28 -37.15
C SER A 350 3.05 1.62 -38.64
N TRP A 351 1.95 2.13 -39.22
CA TRP A 351 1.75 2.23 -40.66
C TRP A 351 2.32 3.50 -41.30
N ARG A 352 2.70 4.53 -40.53
CA ARG A 352 3.23 5.81 -41.06
C ARG A 352 4.73 5.75 -41.40
N THR A 353 5.09 4.73 -42.15
CA THR A 353 6.50 4.39 -42.48
C THR A 353 7.12 5.28 -43.54
N GLY A 354 6.29 5.94 -44.36
CA GLY A 354 6.70 6.70 -45.55
C GLY A 354 7.11 5.87 -46.77
N LYS A 355 7.06 4.53 -46.69
CA LYS A 355 7.45 3.67 -47.82
C LYS A 355 6.45 3.69 -48.98
N ASP A 356 5.21 4.10 -48.73
CA ASP A 356 4.17 4.35 -49.73
C ASP A 356 4.15 5.81 -50.25
N LYS A 357 5.22 6.57 -49.97
CA LYS A 357 5.38 8.00 -50.28
C LYS A 357 4.52 8.97 -49.48
N LYS A 358 3.57 8.49 -48.68
CA LYS A 358 2.84 9.36 -47.74
C LYS A 358 3.81 9.95 -46.70
N PRO A 359 3.44 11.07 -46.06
CA PRO A 359 4.17 11.60 -44.91
C PRO A 359 4.54 10.53 -43.86
N ARG A 360 5.83 10.45 -43.54
CA ARG A 360 6.37 9.54 -42.52
C ARG A 360 6.23 10.14 -41.11
N TYR A 361 6.00 9.28 -40.12
CA TYR A 361 6.17 9.60 -38.70
C TYR A 361 6.81 8.38 -38.01
N LEU A 362 8.08 8.52 -37.63
CA LEU A 362 8.91 7.47 -37.06
C LEU A 362 9.26 7.80 -35.61
N ALA A 363 9.88 6.85 -34.91
CA ALA A 363 10.23 7.03 -33.50
C ALA A 363 11.16 8.22 -33.22
N ASN A 364 11.97 8.68 -34.19
CA ASN A 364 12.80 9.88 -34.06
C ASN A 364 12.02 11.20 -34.14
N ASP A 365 10.78 11.18 -34.63
CA ASP A 365 9.91 12.37 -34.69
C ASP A 365 9.07 12.53 -33.41
N ILE A 366 9.06 11.52 -32.53
CA ILE A 366 8.34 11.55 -31.26
C ILE A 366 8.94 12.64 -30.35
N PRO A 367 8.13 13.50 -29.72
CA PRO A 367 8.58 14.44 -28.70
C PRO A 367 8.81 13.72 -27.36
N TRP A 368 9.91 12.97 -27.26
CA TRP A 368 10.26 12.12 -26.11
C TRP A 368 10.38 12.85 -24.77
N ASP A 369 10.62 14.17 -24.79
CA ASP A 369 10.67 15.05 -23.62
C ASP A 369 9.29 15.62 -23.23
N LYS A 370 8.22 15.16 -23.87
CA LYS A 370 6.83 15.60 -23.64
C LYS A 370 5.90 14.44 -23.32
N VAL A 371 6.12 13.27 -23.92
CA VAL A 371 5.40 12.03 -23.59
C VAL A 371 5.92 11.43 -22.30
N THR A 372 5.04 10.76 -21.55
CA THR A 372 5.43 9.86 -20.45
C THR A 372 5.26 8.40 -20.84
N HIS A 373 4.31 8.13 -21.75
CA HIS A 373 4.00 6.79 -22.24
C HIS A 373 3.81 6.80 -23.75
N LEU A 374 4.18 5.69 -24.37
CA LEU A 374 3.93 5.40 -25.78
C LEU A 374 3.19 4.08 -25.90
N ASN A 375 2.02 4.12 -26.54
CA ASN A 375 1.26 2.94 -26.91
C ASN A 375 1.53 2.64 -28.39
N TYR A 376 2.20 1.52 -28.68
CA TYR A 376 2.48 1.11 -30.06
C TYR A 376 1.24 0.45 -30.67
N ALA A 377 0.69 1.06 -31.73
CA ALA A 377 -0.50 0.62 -32.43
C ALA A 377 -0.13 -0.02 -33.80
N PHE A 378 -0.50 -1.25 -34.10
CA PHE A 378 -1.07 -2.26 -33.22
C PHE A 378 -0.35 -3.59 -33.36
N ALA A 379 -0.44 -4.39 -32.30
CA ALA A 379 -0.37 -5.85 -32.36
C ALA A 379 -1.80 -6.42 -32.42
N HIS A 380 -1.91 -7.71 -32.73
CA HIS A 380 -3.18 -8.42 -32.81
C HIS A 380 -3.12 -9.79 -32.13
N VAL A 381 -4.28 -10.45 -32.04
CA VAL A 381 -4.40 -11.86 -31.66
C VAL A 381 -4.33 -12.73 -32.92
N ASP A 382 -3.28 -13.53 -33.05
CA ASP A 382 -3.11 -14.44 -34.19
C ASP A 382 -4.01 -15.70 -34.10
N GLU A 383 -3.97 -16.53 -35.15
CA GLU A 383 -4.77 -17.76 -35.23
C GLU A 383 -4.41 -18.82 -34.18
N GLN A 384 -3.23 -18.70 -33.57
CA GLN A 384 -2.79 -19.56 -32.47
C GLN A 384 -3.16 -18.99 -31.10
N ASN A 385 -3.93 -17.89 -31.06
CA ASN A 385 -4.32 -17.14 -29.87
C ASN A 385 -3.12 -16.54 -29.15
N LYS A 386 -2.11 -16.06 -29.88
CA LYS A 386 -0.94 -15.36 -29.34
C LYS A 386 -0.93 -13.90 -29.77
N VAL A 387 -0.24 -13.05 -29.02
CA VAL A 387 0.06 -11.69 -29.47
C VAL A 387 1.07 -11.73 -30.63
N SER A 388 0.80 -10.97 -31.69
CA SER A 388 1.64 -10.91 -32.88
C SER A 388 1.67 -9.50 -33.49
N VAL A 389 2.75 -9.21 -34.22
CA VAL A 389 2.90 -7.99 -35.05
C VAL A 389 3.19 -8.37 -36.51
N GLY A 390 2.73 -9.54 -36.94
CA GLY A 390 3.01 -10.11 -38.26
C GLY A 390 4.34 -10.87 -38.33
N GLY A 391 4.67 -11.37 -39.52
CA GLY A 391 5.85 -12.21 -39.75
C GLY A 391 7.18 -11.45 -39.69
N ASP A 392 8.27 -12.14 -39.36
CA ASP A 392 9.62 -11.59 -39.39
C ASP A 392 10.11 -11.47 -40.86
N LYS A 393 9.78 -10.34 -41.47
CA LYS A 393 10.08 -10.01 -42.87
C LYS A 393 10.66 -8.59 -42.96
N PRO A 394 11.51 -8.29 -43.96
CA PRO A 394 12.06 -6.94 -44.16
C PRO A 394 11.01 -5.84 -44.32
N THR A 395 9.78 -6.20 -44.73
CA THR A 395 8.65 -5.27 -44.89
C THR A 395 7.85 -5.05 -43.61
N ASN A 396 8.10 -5.82 -42.54
CA ASN A 396 7.40 -5.65 -41.28
C ASN A 396 7.89 -4.37 -40.57
N PRO A 397 7.03 -3.36 -40.37
CA PRO A 397 7.44 -2.09 -39.80
C PRO A 397 7.87 -2.21 -38.32
N ALA A 398 7.36 -3.18 -37.58
CA ALA A 398 7.68 -3.36 -36.17
C ALA A 398 9.10 -3.87 -35.95
N ILE A 399 9.51 -4.90 -36.71
CA ILE A 399 10.71 -5.70 -36.39
C ILE A 399 11.70 -5.91 -37.54
N GLY A 400 11.32 -5.59 -38.78
CA GLY A 400 12.13 -5.93 -39.97
C GLY A 400 12.57 -4.74 -40.82
N MET A 401 11.79 -3.66 -40.83
CA MET A 401 11.99 -2.51 -41.72
C MET A 401 13.18 -1.63 -41.31
N GLU A 402 13.77 -0.94 -42.29
CA GLU A 402 14.82 0.07 -42.09
C GLU A 402 14.54 1.36 -42.87
N TRP A 403 15.14 2.44 -42.39
CA TRP A 403 15.07 3.78 -42.99
C TRP A 403 16.48 4.40 -43.09
N PRO A 404 17.40 3.80 -43.88
CA PRO A 404 18.78 4.28 -44.00
C PRO A 404 18.89 5.73 -44.52
N GLU A 405 17.86 6.21 -45.20
CA GLU A 405 17.74 7.56 -45.73
C GLU A 405 17.32 8.61 -44.68
N VAL A 406 16.91 8.21 -43.47
CA VAL A 406 16.36 9.11 -42.45
C VAL A 406 17.34 9.30 -41.28
N PRO A 407 17.94 10.49 -41.13
CA PRO A 407 18.79 10.81 -39.97
C PRO A 407 18.04 10.62 -38.65
N GLY A 408 18.68 9.95 -37.69
CA GLY A 408 18.10 9.60 -36.38
C GLY A 408 17.36 8.26 -36.37
N ALA A 409 17.01 7.71 -37.52
CA ALA A 409 16.37 6.41 -37.67
C ALA A 409 17.36 5.26 -37.94
N GLU A 410 18.64 5.45 -37.62
CA GLU A 410 19.64 4.38 -37.71
C GLU A 410 19.34 3.29 -36.67
N MET A 411 19.38 2.03 -37.09
CA MET A 411 19.16 0.89 -36.20
C MET A 411 20.30 0.77 -35.17
N ASP A 412 19.96 0.44 -33.92
CA ASP A 412 20.91 -0.02 -32.92
C ASP A 412 21.36 -1.45 -33.28
N PRO A 413 22.63 -1.68 -33.68
CA PRO A 413 23.10 -2.98 -34.11
C PRO A 413 23.23 -3.99 -32.96
N SER A 414 23.09 -3.56 -31.70
CA SER A 414 23.12 -4.46 -30.54
C SER A 414 21.80 -5.22 -30.35
N LEU A 415 20.73 -4.85 -31.06
CA LEU A 415 19.42 -5.48 -30.92
C LEU A 415 19.22 -6.54 -32.02
N PRO A 416 18.63 -7.70 -31.71
CA PRO A 416 18.44 -8.80 -32.67
C PRO A 416 17.24 -8.59 -33.62
N TYR A 417 16.72 -7.36 -33.71
CA TYR A 417 15.58 -6.97 -34.53
C TYR A 417 15.76 -5.53 -35.01
N LYS A 418 15.03 -5.16 -36.07
CA LYS A 418 15.03 -3.84 -36.73
C LYS A 418 13.69 -3.13 -36.47
N GLY A 419 13.26 -2.29 -37.41
CA GLY A 419 11.95 -1.64 -37.40
C GLY A 419 11.77 -0.66 -36.25
N HIS A 420 10.51 -0.31 -36.01
CA HIS A 420 10.11 0.59 -34.95
C HIS A 420 10.55 0.10 -33.57
N PHE A 421 10.55 -1.21 -33.30
CA PHE A 421 10.92 -1.75 -31.99
C PHE A 421 12.40 -1.54 -31.68
N ASN A 422 13.27 -1.60 -32.70
CA ASN A 422 14.66 -1.22 -32.56
C ASN A 422 14.77 0.27 -32.15
N LEU A 423 14.11 1.15 -32.90
CA LEU A 423 14.16 2.59 -32.65
C LEU A 423 13.55 2.99 -31.30
N LEU A 424 12.40 2.42 -30.93
CA LEU A 424 11.79 2.67 -29.62
C LEU A 424 12.73 2.28 -28.48
N ASN A 425 13.43 1.16 -28.58
CA ASN A 425 14.42 0.77 -27.58
C ASN A 425 15.69 1.65 -27.61
N LYS A 426 16.14 2.10 -28.79
CA LYS A 426 17.22 3.09 -28.94
C LYS A 426 16.88 4.39 -28.21
N TYR A 427 15.69 4.95 -28.43
CA TYR A 427 15.27 6.20 -27.82
C TYR A 427 14.88 6.06 -26.35
N LYS A 428 14.27 4.94 -25.93
CA LYS A 428 14.00 4.67 -24.52
C LYS A 428 15.27 4.60 -23.67
N LYS A 429 16.41 4.15 -24.22
CA LYS A 429 17.72 4.25 -23.53
C LYS A 429 18.13 5.71 -23.27
N GLN A 430 17.74 6.64 -24.14
CA GLN A 430 17.99 8.08 -24.01
C GLN A 430 16.95 8.77 -23.09
N HIS A 431 15.76 8.19 -22.99
CA HIS A 431 14.63 8.71 -22.22
C HIS A 431 14.09 7.64 -21.24
N PRO A 432 14.86 7.25 -20.20
CA PRO A 432 14.59 6.07 -19.38
C PRO A 432 13.30 6.15 -18.56
N ASN A 433 12.71 7.34 -18.39
CA ASN A 433 11.44 7.52 -17.69
C ASN A 433 10.21 7.25 -18.58
N VAL A 434 10.36 7.25 -19.91
CA VAL A 434 9.25 7.02 -20.85
C VAL A 434 8.94 5.52 -20.91
N LYS A 435 7.67 5.16 -20.72
CA LYS A 435 7.21 3.77 -20.76
C LYS A 435 6.63 3.42 -22.12
N THR A 436 7.06 2.32 -22.71
CA THR A 436 6.49 1.81 -23.97
C THR A 436 5.58 0.63 -23.68
N LEU A 437 4.33 0.66 -24.14
CA LEU A 437 3.37 -0.43 -24.07
C LEU A 437 3.01 -0.90 -25.48
N ILE A 438 2.76 -2.20 -25.62
CA ILE A 438 2.22 -2.77 -26.87
C ILE A 438 0.68 -2.75 -26.79
N SER A 439 0.03 -2.01 -27.70
CA SER A 439 -1.44 -2.02 -27.80
C SER A 439 -1.89 -3.15 -28.71
N ILE A 440 -2.80 -3.98 -28.21
CA ILE A 440 -3.25 -5.20 -28.89
C ILE A 440 -4.74 -5.05 -29.22
N GLY A 441 -5.08 -5.07 -30.51
CA GLY A 441 -6.45 -4.93 -31.01
C GLY A 441 -6.67 -3.64 -31.81
N GLY A 442 -7.48 -2.74 -31.27
CA GLY A 442 -8.03 -1.59 -31.98
C GLY A 442 -9.22 -1.98 -32.87
N TRP A 443 -9.88 -0.98 -33.46
CA TRP A 443 -11.09 -1.17 -34.28
C TRP A 443 -10.94 -2.24 -35.37
N ALA A 444 -9.86 -2.19 -36.15
CA ALA A 444 -9.67 -3.09 -37.29
C ALA A 444 -9.22 -4.51 -36.91
N GLU A 445 -8.45 -4.69 -35.83
CA GLU A 445 -7.80 -5.97 -35.48
C GLU A 445 -8.33 -6.59 -34.17
N SER A 446 -9.43 -6.09 -33.62
CA SER A 446 -10.08 -6.70 -32.44
C SER A 446 -10.62 -8.11 -32.71
N GLY A 447 -11.23 -8.35 -33.89
CA GLY A 447 -11.74 -9.66 -34.32
C GLY A 447 -10.99 -10.26 -35.52
N GLY A 448 -9.80 -9.78 -35.83
CA GLY A 448 -9.01 -10.25 -36.97
C GLY A 448 -7.59 -9.70 -36.94
N TYR A 449 -6.88 -9.79 -38.06
CA TYR A 449 -5.56 -9.18 -38.21
C TYR A 449 -5.31 -8.81 -39.67
N ILE A 450 -4.39 -7.87 -39.92
CA ILE A 450 -3.93 -7.56 -41.27
C ILE A 450 -2.76 -8.49 -41.63
N ASP A 451 -2.90 -9.24 -42.72
CA ASP A 451 -1.84 -10.13 -43.22
C ASP A 451 -0.70 -9.37 -43.92
N ASP A 452 0.36 -10.08 -44.29
CA ASP A 452 1.52 -9.49 -44.96
C ASP A 452 1.20 -8.91 -46.36
N ASN A 453 0.02 -9.19 -46.92
CA ASN A 453 -0.46 -8.64 -48.18
C ASN A 453 -1.36 -7.41 -47.98
N GLY A 454 -1.56 -6.97 -46.74
CA GLY A 454 -2.44 -5.86 -46.40
C GLY A 454 -3.93 -6.23 -46.36
N ASN A 455 -4.28 -7.52 -46.39
CA ASN A 455 -5.66 -7.96 -46.32
C ASN A 455 -6.08 -8.29 -44.89
N ARG A 456 -7.31 -7.95 -44.53
CA ARG A 456 -7.88 -8.35 -43.25
C ARG A 456 -8.25 -9.84 -43.25
N VAL A 457 -7.70 -10.60 -42.31
CA VAL A 457 -8.08 -11.97 -41.99
C VAL A 457 -9.04 -11.97 -40.81
N ALA A 458 -10.28 -12.40 -41.04
CA ALA A 458 -11.32 -12.49 -40.03
C ALA A 458 -11.16 -13.76 -39.15
N SER A 459 -10.16 -13.77 -38.26
CA SER A 459 -9.84 -14.91 -37.37
C SER A 459 -10.75 -15.03 -36.14
N GLY A 460 -11.49 -13.96 -35.83
CA GLY A 460 -12.28 -13.80 -34.63
C GLY A 460 -11.51 -13.17 -33.45
N GLY A 461 -10.19 -13.00 -33.56
CA GLY A 461 -9.35 -12.24 -32.61
C GLY A 461 -9.70 -12.45 -31.13
N PHE A 462 -9.92 -11.35 -30.41
CA PHE A 462 -10.33 -11.40 -29.00
C PHE A 462 -11.65 -12.15 -28.77
N TYR A 463 -12.61 -12.09 -29.69
CA TYR A 463 -13.91 -12.74 -29.54
C TYR A 463 -13.80 -14.26 -29.42
N THR A 464 -12.91 -14.87 -30.20
CA THR A 464 -12.72 -16.34 -30.18
C THR A 464 -11.63 -16.77 -29.21
N MET A 465 -10.66 -15.91 -28.92
CA MET A 465 -9.61 -16.15 -27.92
C MET A 465 -10.19 -16.17 -26.50
N THR A 466 -11.15 -15.30 -26.21
CA THR A 466 -11.78 -15.22 -24.88
C THR A 466 -12.83 -16.31 -24.62
N ASP A 467 -13.09 -17.22 -25.57
CA ASP A 467 -14.08 -18.31 -25.41
C ASP A 467 -13.73 -19.33 -24.32
N THR A 468 -12.45 -19.58 -24.06
CA THR A 468 -12.01 -20.60 -23.08
C THR A 468 -10.78 -20.13 -22.32
N GLN A 469 -10.65 -20.59 -21.07
CA GLN A 469 -9.48 -20.30 -20.23
C GLN A 469 -8.16 -20.80 -20.85
N ALA A 470 -8.18 -21.92 -21.59
CA ALA A 470 -6.98 -22.45 -22.22
C ALA A 470 -6.41 -21.48 -23.28
N LYS A 471 -7.28 -20.89 -24.11
CA LYS A 471 -6.88 -19.88 -25.10
C LYS A 471 -6.42 -18.59 -24.45
N ILE A 472 -7.13 -18.13 -23.41
CA ILE A 472 -6.71 -16.99 -22.59
C ILE A 472 -5.31 -17.21 -22.00
N ASN A 473 -5.03 -18.41 -21.47
CA ASN A 473 -3.70 -18.74 -20.95
C ASN A 473 -2.64 -18.68 -22.05
N THR A 474 -2.88 -19.26 -23.23
CA THR A 474 -1.97 -19.20 -24.37
C THR A 474 -1.66 -17.74 -24.74
N PHE A 475 -2.68 -16.90 -24.81
CA PHE A 475 -2.53 -15.48 -25.09
C PHE A 475 -1.71 -14.78 -24.01
N ALA A 476 -2.09 -14.91 -22.74
CA ALA A 476 -1.42 -14.25 -21.63
C ALA A 476 0.05 -14.67 -21.48
N ASP A 477 0.35 -15.95 -21.68
CA ASP A 477 1.74 -16.45 -21.69
C ASP A 477 2.53 -15.83 -22.86
N SER A 478 1.94 -15.76 -24.05
CA SER A 478 2.58 -15.12 -25.20
C SER A 478 2.83 -13.62 -25.01
N VAL A 479 1.95 -12.92 -24.28
CA VAL A 479 2.16 -11.50 -23.94
C VAL A 479 3.39 -11.36 -23.06
N VAL A 480 3.56 -12.17 -22.02
CA VAL A 480 4.77 -12.14 -21.18
C VAL A 480 6.03 -12.40 -22.02
N GLU A 481 6.00 -13.40 -22.90
CA GLU A 481 7.11 -13.69 -23.82
C GLU A 481 7.43 -12.50 -24.73
N PHE A 482 6.41 -11.86 -25.29
CA PHE A 482 6.54 -10.70 -26.17
C PHE A 482 7.16 -9.50 -25.45
N LEU A 483 6.67 -9.17 -24.24
CA LEU A 483 7.19 -8.06 -23.43
C LEU A 483 8.67 -8.27 -23.10
N ARG A 484 9.06 -9.49 -22.72
CA ARG A 484 10.46 -9.84 -22.45
C ARG A 484 11.32 -9.78 -23.70
N LYS A 485 10.84 -10.29 -24.83
CA LYS A 485 11.58 -10.34 -26.10
C LYS A 485 11.91 -8.94 -26.62
N TYR A 486 10.93 -8.03 -26.60
CA TYR A 486 11.06 -6.70 -27.20
C TYR A 486 11.24 -5.57 -26.17
N GLY A 487 11.31 -5.90 -24.88
CA GLY A 487 11.63 -4.95 -23.81
C GLY A 487 10.54 -3.91 -23.51
N PHE A 488 9.27 -4.22 -23.80
CA PHE A 488 8.15 -3.34 -23.45
C PHE A 488 7.91 -3.28 -21.93
N ASN A 489 7.40 -2.15 -21.44
CA ASN A 489 7.07 -1.94 -20.03
C ASN A 489 5.71 -2.51 -19.64
N GLY A 490 4.88 -2.87 -20.62
CA GLY A 490 3.54 -3.38 -20.36
C GLY A 490 2.75 -3.65 -21.64
N ALA A 491 1.52 -4.11 -21.45
CA ALA A 491 0.55 -4.36 -22.51
C ALA A 491 -0.71 -3.50 -22.30
N ASP A 492 -1.22 -2.99 -23.40
CA ASP A 492 -2.46 -2.22 -23.47
C ASP A 492 -3.48 -3.03 -24.28
N ILE A 493 -4.59 -3.39 -23.65
CA ILE A 493 -5.65 -4.18 -24.30
C ILE A 493 -6.68 -3.24 -24.90
N ASP A 494 -6.76 -3.25 -26.22
CA ASP A 494 -7.69 -2.42 -26.99
C ASP A 494 -8.73 -3.33 -27.65
N TYR A 495 -9.59 -3.92 -26.82
CA TYR A 495 -10.63 -4.84 -27.27
C TYR A 495 -11.91 -4.06 -27.56
N GLU A 496 -12.20 -3.85 -28.85
CA GLU A 496 -13.34 -3.11 -29.38
C GLU A 496 -14.41 -4.00 -30.03
N TYR A 497 -15.47 -4.44 -29.35
CA TYR A 497 -15.74 -4.31 -27.91
C TYR A 497 -16.28 -5.61 -27.30
N ALA A 498 -15.92 -5.87 -26.04
CA ALA A 498 -16.45 -6.97 -25.23
C ALA A 498 -17.86 -6.69 -24.66
N THR A 499 -18.73 -6.03 -25.43
CA THR A 499 -20.06 -5.57 -24.99
C THR A 499 -21.18 -6.50 -25.45
N SER A 500 -22.23 -6.60 -24.63
CA SER A 500 -23.44 -7.32 -24.99
C SER A 500 -24.44 -6.50 -25.82
N MET A 501 -24.11 -5.26 -26.21
CA MET A 501 -24.89 -4.51 -27.21
C MET A 501 -24.81 -5.20 -28.58
N GLN A 502 -25.90 -5.23 -29.34
CA GLN A 502 -25.87 -5.77 -30.70
C GLN A 502 -25.13 -4.82 -31.64
N TYR A 503 -24.37 -5.37 -32.59
CA TYR A 503 -23.73 -4.59 -33.65
C TYR A 503 -22.77 -3.47 -33.18
N ALA A 504 -22.17 -3.64 -31.99
CA ALA A 504 -21.33 -2.61 -31.39
C ALA A 504 -19.84 -2.68 -31.73
N GLY A 505 -19.35 -3.81 -32.24
CA GLY A 505 -17.95 -3.96 -32.69
C GLY A 505 -17.78 -3.67 -34.17
N HIS A 506 -16.58 -3.94 -34.71
CA HIS A 506 -16.33 -3.81 -36.15
C HIS A 506 -17.34 -4.66 -36.96
N PRO A 507 -17.89 -4.17 -38.08
CA PRO A 507 -18.95 -4.87 -38.82
C PRO A 507 -18.53 -6.24 -39.38
N ASP A 508 -17.25 -6.41 -39.72
CA ASP A 508 -16.69 -7.71 -40.11
C ASP A 508 -16.65 -8.73 -38.97
N ASP A 509 -16.77 -8.28 -37.73
CA ASP A 509 -16.67 -9.15 -36.56
C ASP A 509 -18.04 -9.59 -36.04
N PHE A 510 -19.14 -9.12 -36.64
CA PHE A 510 -20.52 -9.44 -36.23
C PHE A 510 -20.82 -10.94 -36.17
N THR A 511 -20.21 -11.74 -37.05
CA THR A 511 -20.35 -13.21 -37.05
C THR A 511 -19.68 -13.86 -35.82
N PHE A 512 -18.70 -13.19 -35.21
CA PHE A 512 -18.04 -13.64 -33.99
C PHE A 512 -18.65 -13.02 -32.74
N SER A 513 -18.93 -11.71 -32.76
CA SER A 513 -19.36 -10.94 -31.59
C SER A 513 -20.82 -11.19 -31.24
N ASN A 514 -21.75 -11.14 -32.20
CA ASN A 514 -23.18 -11.25 -31.92
C ASN A 514 -23.58 -12.58 -31.26
N PRO A 515 -23.07 -13.76 -31.69
CA PRO A 515 -23.36 -15.02 -31.01
C PRO A 515 -22.80 -15.12 -29.58
N ARG A 516 -21.89 -14.21 -29.19
CA ARG A 516 -21.18 -14.24 -27.91
C ARG A 516 -21.64 -13.18 -26.92
N ARG A 517 -22.54 -12.26 -27.31
CA ARG A 517 -22.96 -11.09 -26.51
C ARG A 517 -23.13 -11.36 -25.01
N ALA A 518 -23.85 -12.42 -24.64
CA ALA A 518 -24.14 -12.75 -23.24
C ALA A 518 -22.93 -13.20 -22.41
N LYS A 519 -21.79 -13.54 -23.03
CA LYS A 519 -20.58 -14.04 -22.37
C LYS A 519 -19.32 -13.20 -22.60
N LEU A 520 -19.38 -12.18 -23.47
CA LEU A 520 -18.20 -11.36 -23.82
C LEU A 520 -17.56 -10.72 -22.59
N MET A 521 -18.36 -10.06 -21.75
CA MET A 521 -17.83 -9.39 -20.57
C MET A 521 -17.20 -10.38 -19.57
N ALA A 522 -17.82 -11.55 -19.37
CA ALA A 522 -17.24 -12.60 -18.52
C ALA A 522 -15.88 -13.12 -19.07
N GLY A 523 -15.78 -13.31 -20.39
CA GLY A 523 -14.53 -13.66 -21.06
C GLY A 523 -13.47 -12.56 -20.91
N TYR A 524 -13.87 -11.29 -21.02
CA TYR A 524 -12.97 -10.15 -20.84
C TYR A 524 -12.45 -10.04 -19.40
N VAL A 525 -13.31 -10.25 -18.40
CA VAL A 525 -12.89 -10.33 -16.98
C VAL A 525 -11.89 -11.46 -16.76
N ALA A 526 -12.12 -12.63 -17.34
CA ALA A 526 -11.19 -13.76 -17.25
C ALA A 526 -9.84 -13.44 -17.92
N LEU A 527 -9.85 -12.79 -19.08
CA LEU A 527 -8.66 -12.32 -19.78
C LEU A 527 -7.84 -11.35 -18.91
N MET A 528 -8.46 -10.26 -18.44
CA MET A 528 -7.75 -9.21 -17.71
C MET A 528 -7.21 -9.69 -16.37
N LYS A 529 -7.95 -10.55 -15.68
CA LYS A 529 -7.46 -11.22 -14.48
C LYS A 529 -6.24 -12.10 -14.78
N THR A 530 -6.33 -12.95 -15.81
CA THR A 530 -5.24 -13.87 -16.17
C THR A 530 -3.98 -13.11 -16.59
N LEU A 531 -4.12 -12.04 -17.40
CA LEU A 531 -3.02 -11.16 -17.76
C LEU A 531 -2.36 -10.55 -16.52
N ARG A 532 -3.15 -9.97 -15.60
CA ARG A 532 -2.61 -9.39 -14.35
C ARG A 532 -1.83 -10.41 -13.54
N GLU A 533 -2.37 -11.62 -13.37
CA GLU A 533 -1.71 -12.71 -12.63
C GLU A 533 -0.40 -13.16 -13.27
N LYS A 534 -0.38 -13.30 -14.60
CA LYS A 534 0.83 -13.68 -15.36
C LYS A 534 1.89 -12.57 -15.35
N LEU A 535 1.47 -11.32 -15.50
CA LEU A 535 2.35 -10.15 -15.47
C LEU A 535 2.92 -9.89 -14.08
N ASP A 536 2.13 -10.07 -13.02
CA ASP A 536 2.62 -9.99 -11.63
C ASP A 536 3.67 -11.06 -11.35
N ALA A 537 3.40 -12.31 -11.73
CA ALA A 537 4.33 -13.42 -11.52
C ALA A 537 5.64 -13.22 -12.32
N ALA A 538 5.53 -12.81 -13.59
CA ALA A 538 6.68 -12.50 -14.42
C ALA A 538 7.47 -11.29 -13.89
N GLY A 539 6.77 -10.23 -13.48
CA GLY A 539 7.38 -9.03 -12.92
C GLY A 539 8.12 -9.30 -11.62
N ALA A 540 7.55 -10.11 -10.72
CA ALA A 540 8.21 -10.53 -9.50
C ALA A 540 9.50 -11.34 -9.78
N ALA A 541 9.50 -12.19 -10.81
CA ALA A 541 10.70 -12.93 -11.23
C ALA A 541 11.76 -12.01 -11.88
N ASP A 542 11.32 -10.99 -12.61
CA ASP A 542 12.19 -10.10 -13.38
C ASP A 542 12.65 -8.87 -12.56
N GLY A 543 12.13 -8.68 -11.35
CA GLY A 543 12.38 -7.49 -10.53
C GLY A 543 11.76 -6.20 -11.10
N LYS A 544 10.66 -6.31 -11.84
CA LYS A 544 10.00 -5.20 -12.55
C LYS A 544 8.49 -5.23 -12.36
N HIS A 545 7.81 -4.10 -12.51
CA HIS A 545 6.35 -4.08 -12.59
C HIS A 545 5.92 -3.91 -14.05
N TYR A 546 5.32 -4.93 -14.64
CA TYR A 546 4.74 -4.83 -15.96
C TYR A 546 3.35 -4.17 -15.88
N LEU A 547 3.19 -3.08 -16.63
CA LEU A 547 1.93 -2.34 -16.72
C LEU A 547 0.89 -3.16 -17.50
N LEU A 548 -0.35 -3.17 -17.01
CA LEU A 548 -1.52 -3.67 -17.74
C LEU A 548 -2.54 -2.55 -17.86
N THR A 549 -2.82 -2.12 -19.07
CA THR A 549 -3.73 -1.01 -19.35
C THR A 549 -4.79 -1.45 -20.34
N ALA A 550 -5.80 -0.60 -20.54
CA ALA A 550 -6.78 -0.81 -21.60
C ALA A 550 -7.25 0.53 -22.17
N ALA A 551 -7.46 0.57 -23.48
CA ALA A 551 -8.31 1.55 -24.12
C ALA A 551 -9.77 1.16 -23.87
N VAL A 552 -10.56 2.09 -23.35
CA VAL A 552 -11.92 1.82 -22.87
C VAL A 552 -12.92 2.81 -23.47
N SER A 553 -14.11 2.34 -23.82
CA SER A 553 -15.13 3.18 -24.46
C SER A 553 -15.62 4.30 -23.54
N ALA A 554 -15.86 5.48 -24.10
CA ALA A 554 -16.58 6.58 -23.46
C ALA A 554 -18.10 6.55 -23.70
N SER A 555 -18.60 5.67 -24.58
CA SER A 555 -20.01 5.65 -24.97
C SER A 555 -20.88 5.01 -23.90
N GLY A 556 -21.88 5.76 -23.41
CA GLY A 556 -22.90 5.24 -22.51
C GLY A 556 -23.76 4.13 -23.12
N TRP A 557 -23.89 4.08 -24.45
CA TRP A 557 -24.57 2.99 -25.14
C TRP A 557 -23.73 1.70 -25.08
N ILE A 558 -22.44 1.76 -25.41
CA ILE A 558 -21.53 0.60 -25.34
C ILE A 558 -21.39 0.08 -23.90
N LEU A 559 -21.20 1.00 -22.94
CA LEU A 559 -21.00 0.67 -21.53
C LEU A 559 -22.25 0.03 -20.87
N ARG A 560 -23.45 0.25 -21.40
CA ARG A 560 -24.67 -0.44 -20.95
C ARG A 560 -24.60 -1.96 -21.16
N GLY A 561 -23.88 -2.41 -22.18
CA GLY A 561 -23.66 -3.83 -22.46
C GLY A 561 -22.40 -4.42 -21.80
N HIS A 562 -21.61 -3.63 -21.08
CA HIS A 562 -20.41 -4.07 -20.36
C HIS A 562 -20.67 -4.40 -18.87
N ASP A 563 -21.90 -4.77 -18.52
CA ASP A 563 -22.34 -5.01 -17.15
C ASP A 563 -22.03 -3.81 -16.22
N SER A 564 -20.96 -3.92 -15.43
CA SER A 564 -20.44 -2.88 -14.54
C SER A 564 -18.92 -2.71 -14.67
N TYR A 565 -18.38 -3.07 -15.83
CA TYR A 565 -16.96 -2.95 -16.17
C TYR A 565 -16.01 -3.58 -15.14
N GLN A 566 -16.26 -4.83 -14.75
CA GLN A 566 -15.53 -5.55 -13.70
C GLN A 566 -14.04 -5.80 -13.99
N VAL A 567 -13.51 -5.31 -15.12
CA VAL A 567 -12.08 -5.38 -15.47
C VAL A 567 -11.22 -4.32 -14.77
N VAL A 568 -11.81 -3.20 -14.32
CA VAL A 568 -11.03 -2.07 -13.77
C VAL A 568 -10.07 -2.43 -12.62
N PRO A 569 -10.34 -3.41 -11.73
CA PRO A 569 -9.39 -3.72 -10.67
C PRO A 569 -8.06 -4.25 -11.20
N TYR A 570 -8.01 -4.82 -12.40
CA TYR A 570 -6.79 -5.43 -12.96
C TYR A 570 -5.90 -4.43 -13.71
N LEU A 571 -6.41 -3.22 -13.97
CA LEU A 571 -5.73 -2.21 -14.78
C LEU A 571 -4.84 -1.32 -13.93
N ASP A 572 -3.59 -1.14 -14.30
CA ASP A 572 -2.76 -0.05 -13.77
C ASP A 572 -3.45 1.31 -14.00
N TYR A 573 -3.95 1.54 -15.22
CA TYR A 573 -4.83 2.65 -15.55
C TYR A 573 -5.70 2.34 -16.78
N ALA A 574 -6.78 3.11 -16.94
CA ALA A 574 -7.66 3.07 -18.10
C ALA A 574 -7.47 4.32 -18.97
N ASN A 575 -7.37 4.12 -20.28
CA ASN A 575 -7.34 5.17 -21.29
C ASN A 575 -8.75 5.31 -21.89
N ILE A 576 -9.51 6.30 -21.45
CA ILE A 576 -10.87 6.51 -21.96
C ILE A 576 -10.77 7.07 -23.38
N MET A 577 -11.36 6.38 -24.36
CA MET A 577 -11.50 6.86 -25.72
C MET A 577 -12.64 7.89 -25.78
N SER A 578 -12.43 9.05 -25.15
CA SER A 578 -13.37 10.17 -25.09
C SER A 578 -13.31 11.06 -26.34
N TYR A 579 -13.23 10.39 -27.49
CA TYR A 579 -13.29 10.89 -28.85
C TYR A 579 -14.10 9.89 -29.67
N ASP A 580 -14.34 10.17 -30.95
CA ASP A 580 -15.27 9.43 -31.80
C ASP A 580 -16.67 9.32 -31.15
N LEU A 581 -17.09 10.38 -30.45
CA LEU A 581 -18.42 10.49 -29.84
C LEU A 581 -19.49 10.82 -30.89
N HIS A 582 -19.10 11.55 -31.94
CA HIS A 582 -19.91 11.89 -33.11
C HIS A 582 -19.07 11.69 -34.37
N GLY A 583 -19.66 11.08 -35.41
CA GLY A 583 -18.98 10.77 -36.66
C GLY A 583 -19.95 10.26 -37.73
N THR A 584 -19.43 10.00 -38.93
CA THR A 584 -20.24 9.77 -40.14
C THR A 584 -20.94 8.42 -40.20
N TRP A 585 -20.73 7.55 -39.20
CA TRP A 585 -21.57 6.36 -39.01
C TRP A 585 -23.05 6.71 -38.78
N ASN A 586 -23.36 7.95 -38.42
CA ASN A 586 -24.71 8.50 -38.38
C ASN A 586 -24.77 9.94 -38.95
N HIS A 587 -25.98 10.48 -39.06
CA HIS A 587 -26.21 11.81 -39.64
C HIS A 587 -26.10 12.98 -38.65
N PHE A 588 -25.81 12.74 -37.37
CA PHE A 588 -25.84 13.77 -36.33
C PHE A 588 -24.52 14.53 -36.33
N VAL A 589 -24.56 15.79 -36.77
CA VAL A 589 -23.36 16.62 -36.86
C VAL A 589 -23.01 17.19 -35.50
N GLY A 590 -21.87 16.79 -34.96
CA GLY A 590 -21.48 17.14 -33.60
C GLY A 590 -19.97 17.07 -33.36
N PRO A 591 -19.51 17.51 -32.18
CA PRO A 591 -18.11 17.47 -31.82
C PRO A 591 -17.62 16.04 -31.60
N ASN A 592 -16.46 15.72 -32.16
CA ASN A 592 -15.77 14.43 -32.02
C ASN A 592 -15.49 14.10 -30.54
N ALA A 593 -15.11 15.10 -29.74
CA ALA A 593 -14.63 14.94 -28.37
C ALA A 593 -15.07 16.08 -27.45
N ALA A 594 -16.37 16.26 -27.22
CA ALA A 594 -16.87 17.26 -26.28
C ALA A 594 -16.37 16.98 -24.84
N LEU A 595 -15.93 18.02 -24.11
CA LEU A 595 -15.58 17.88 -22.70
C LEU A 595 -16.84 17.74 -21.84
N TYR A 596 -17.84 18.58 -22.10
CA TYR A 596 -19.10 18.64 -21.35
C TYR A 596 -20.32 18.56 -22.27
N ASP A 597 -21.44 18.17 -21.69
CA ASP A 597 -22.77 18.33 -22.27
C ASP A 597 -23.17 19.82 -22.34
N ASP A 598 -23.92 20.21 -23.37
CA ASP A 598 -24.54 21.54 -23.49
C ASP A 598 -26.08 21.53 -23.45
N GLY A 599 -26.67 20.35 -23.23
CA GLY A 599 -28.11 20.11 -23.22
C GLY A 599 -28.77 20.09 -24.60
N LYS A 600 -27.99 20.06 -25.69
CA LYS A 600 -28.46 20.22 -27.07
C LYS A 600 -27.90 19.19 -28.04
N ASP A 601 -27.23 18.15 -27.55
CA ASP A 601 -26.79 17.04 -28.39
C ASP A 601 -28.01 16.44 -29.11
N ASN A 602 -28.02 16.54 -30.43
CA ASN A 602 -29.18 16.22 -31.25
C ASN A 602 -29.41 14.71 -31.39
N GLU A 603 -28.37 13.89 -31.30
CA GLU A 603 -28.48 12.43 -31.21
C GLU A 603 -29.17 12.04 -29.90
N GLN A 604 -28.71 12.61 -28.79
CA GLN A 604 -29.28 12.33 -27.47
C GLN A 604 -30.70 12.90 -27.31
N GLN A 605 -30.99 14.05 -27.93
CA GLN A 605 -32.34 14.61 -27.97
C GLN A 605 -33.31 13.69 -28.73
N GLU A 606 -32.91 13.22 -29.92
CA GLU A 606 -33.73 12.30 -30.72
C GLU A 606 -33.90 10.94 -30.04
N GLY A 607 -32.85 10.44 -29.38
CA GLY A 607 -32.90 9.24 -28.54
C GLY A 607 -33.71 9.40 -27.24
N GLY A 608 -34.26 10.59 -26.95
CA GLY A 608 -35.06 10.86 -25.75
C GLY A 608 -34.27 10.87 -24.43
N VAL A 609 -32.94 10.97 -24.50
CA VAL A 609 -32.02 10.85 -23.35
C VAL A 609 -32.27 11.94 -22.31
N TYR A 610 -32.36 13.21 -22.74
CA TYR A 610 -32.59 14.33 -21.83
C TYR A 610 -33.94 14.22 -21.11
N ASN A 611 -34.98 13.75 -21.79
CA ASN A 611 -36.29 13.54 -21.19
C ASN A 611 -36.29 12.37 -20.20
N ALA A 612 -35.57 11.29 -20.52
CA ALA A 612 -35.53 10.09 -19.70
C ALA A 612 -34.68 10.25 -18.43
N TYR A 613 -33.56 10.98 -18.51
CA TYR A 613 -32.54 10.99 -17.46
C TYR A 613 -32.18 12.38 -16.93
N GLY A 614 -32.61 13.45 -17.62
CA GLY A 614 -32.32 14.83 -17.23
C GLY A 614 -30.88 15.28 -17.48
N MET A 615 -30.05 14.47 -18.12
CA MET A 615 -28.62 14.70 -18.34
C MET A 615 -28.13 13.98 -19.62
N GLY A 616 -27.06 14.47 -20.24
CA GLY A 616 -26.44 13.87 -21.42
C GLY A 616 -25.14 13.12 -21.13
N TYR A 617 -24.84 12.05 -21.87
CA TYR A 617 -23.70 11.16 -21.63
C TYR A 617 -22.64 11.12 -22.73
N LEU A 618 -22.86 11.68 -23.93
CA LEU A 618 -21.84 11.74 -24.99
C LEU A 618 -20.83 12.87 -24.76
N ASN A 619 -20.07 12.79 -23.66
CA ASN A 619 -19.01 13.74 -23.34
C ASN A 619 -17.94 13.11 -22.42
N THR A 620 -16.75 13.72 -22.43
CA THR A 620 -15.59 13.28 -21.66
C THR A 620 -15.85 13.25 -20.15
N ASP A 621 -16.53 14.27 -19.61
CA ASP A 621 -16.80 14.39 -18.17
C ASP A 621 -17.70 13.27 -17.65
N TRP A 622 -18.77 12.94 -18.38
CA TRP A 622 -19.63 11.80 -18.04
C TRP A 622 -18.84 10.48 -18.01
N ALA A 623 -18.00 10.23 -19.02
CA ALA A 623 -17.19 9.02 -19.10
C ALA A 623 -16.16 8.94 -17.96
N TYR A 624 -15.51 10.06 -17.61
CA TYR A 624 -14.65 10.13 -16.41
C TYR A 624 -15.44 9.73 -15.16
N HIS A 625 -16.62 10.31 -14.96
CA HIS A 625 -17.46 10.04 -13.79
C HIS A 625 -18.00 8.60 -13.74
N TYR A 626 -18.16 7.94 -14.90
CA TYR A 626 -18.45 6.50 -14.96
C TYR A 626 -17.32 5.68 -14.33
N PHE A 627 -16.08 5.84 -14.80
CA PHE A 627 -14.93 5.07 -14.30
C PHE A 627 -14.52 5.49 -12.89
N ARG A 628 -14.73 6.76 -12.53
CA ARG A 628 -14.47 7.28 -11.18
C ARG A 628 -15.29 6.53 -10.12
N GLY A 629 -16.46 6.00 -10.49
CA GLY A 629 -17.29 5.13 -9.64
C GLY A 629 -16.57 3.89 -9.11
N SER A 630 -15.46 3.46 -9.73
CA SER A 630 -14.72 2.24 -9.39
C SER A 630 -13.21 2.38 -9.37
N MET A 631 -12.66 3.54 -9.74
CA MET A 631 -11.22 3.77 -9.85
C MET A 631 -10.86 5.10 -9.19
N GLN A 632 -9.67 5.18 -8.59
CA GLN A 632 -9.08 6.47 -8.21
C GLN A 632 -8.88 7.33 -9.47
N ALA A 633 -9.04 8.65 -9.35
CA ALA A 633 -8.88 9.59 -10.48
C ALA A 633 -7.52 9.45 -11.18
N GLY A 634 -6.46 9.18 -10.42
CA GLY A 634 -5.10 8.95 -10.93
C GLY A 634 -4.89 7.70 -11.79
N ARG A 635 -5.85 6.77 -11.83
CA ARG A 635 -5.83 5.58 -12.72
C ARG A 635 -6.74 5.76 -13.94
N ILE A 636 -7.22 6.98 -14.18
CA ILE A 636 -8.05 7.33 -15.32
C ILE A 636 -7.27 8.36 -16.16
N ASN A 637 -7.22 8.16 -17.47
CA ASN A 637 -6.72 9.15 -18.41
C ASN A 637 -7.83 9.44 -19.43
N ILE A 638 -8.07 10.71 -19.75
CA ILE A 638 -9.02 11.09 -20.81
C ILE A 638 -8.33 11.03 -22.17
N GLY A 639 -9.07 10.67 -23.22
CA GLY A 639 -8.59 10.62 -24.59
C GLY A 639 -8.87 11.93 -25.32
N VAL A 640 -7.93 12.36 -26.18
CA VAL A 640 -8.10 13.50 -27.09
C VAL A 640 -7.71 13.12 -28.52
N PRO A 641 -8.46 13.59 -29.53
CA PRO A 641 -8.17 13.30 -30.92
C PRO A 641 -7.22 14.36 -31.49
N PHE A 642 -6.10 13.94 -32.07
CA PHE A 642 -5.26 14.76 -32.94
C PHE A 642 -5.66 14.60 -34.41
N TYR A 643 -6.96 14.46 -34.64
CA TYR A 643 -7.56 14.30 -35.95
C TYR A 643 -8.99 14.84 -35.95
N THR A 644 -9.53 15.06 -37.15
CA THR A 644 -10.91 15.50 -37.35
C THR A 644 -11.87 14.35 -37.62
N ARG A 645 -13.15 14.59 -37.39
CA ARG A 645 -14.27 13.88 -38.05
C ARG A 645 -15.16 14.93 -38.69
N GLY A 646 -15.82 14.61 -39.80
CA GLY A 646 -16.57 15.65 -40.49
C GLY A 646 -17.57 15.18 -41.55
N TRP A 647 -18.52 16.07 -41.82
CA TRP A 647 -19.64 15.87 -42.73
C TRP A 647 -19.66 16.98 -43.78
N LYS A 648 -20.14 16.65 -44.98
CA LYS A 648 -20.50 17.60 -46.02
C LYS A 648 -22.02 17.74 -46.12
N ASN A 649 -22.52 18.67 -46.94
CA ASN A 649 -23.96 18.85 -47.18
C ASN A 649 -24.80 19.08 -45.91
N VAL A 650 -24.20 19.63 -44.85
CA VAL A 650 -24.85 19.80 -43.54
C VAL A 650 -26.04 20.76 -43.63
N GLN A 651 -27.17 20.34 -43.04
CA GLN A 651 -28.41 21.09 -42.96
C GLN A 651 -28.74 21.46 -41.50
N GLY A 652 -29.24 22.68 -41.29
CA GLY A 652 -29.60 23.17 -39.96
C GLY A 652 -28.41 23.41 -39.04
N GLY A 653 -28.67 23.47 -37.73
CA GLY A 653 -27.65 23.78 -36.72
C GLY A 653 -27.21 25.25 -36.73
N THR A 654 -26.18 25.56 -35.94
CA THR A 654 -25.52 26.88 -35.93
C THR A 654 -24.09 26.71 -36.41
N ASN A 655 -23.77 27.23 -37.61
CA ASN A 655 -22.50 26.95 -38.28
C ASN A 655 -22.22 25.44 -38.37
N GLY A 656 -23.25 24.66 -38.72
CA GLY A 656 -23.22 23.20 -38.82
C GLY A 656 -23.37 22.45 -37.49
N LEU A 657 -22.98 23.04 -36.35
CA LEU A 657 -23.08 22.38 -35.04
C LEU A 657 -24.54 22.02 -34.72
N TRP A 658 -24.77 20.76 -34.35
CA TRP A 658 -26.08 20.17 -34.09
C TRP A 658 -27.02 20.16 -35.30
N GLY A 659 -26.47 20.32 -36.50
CA GLY A 659 -27.15 20.06 -37.76
C GLY A 659 -27.27 18.57 -38.06
N LYS A 660 -27.80 18.26 -39.25
CA LYS A 660 -27.88 16.90 -39.77
C LYS A 660 -27.25 16.82 -41.15
N SER A 661 -26.58 15.71 -41.43
CA SER A 661 -26.01 15.42 -42.73
C SER A 661 -26.20 13.93 -43.02
N ALA A 662 -27.31 13.58 -43.66
CA ALA A 662 -27.58 12.20 -44.05
C ALA A 662 -27.06 11.94 -45.47
N LEU A 663 -26.41 10.80 -45.70
CA LEU A 663 -26.00 10.38 -47.04
C LEU A 663 -27.24 10.32 -47.95
N PRO A 664 -27.27 11.00 -49.11
CA PRO A 664 -28.48 11.07 -49.93
C PRO A 664 -29.01 9.69 -50.37
N ASP A 665 -28.11 8.77 -50.70
CA ASP A 665 -28.44 7.37 -51.02
C ASP A 665 -28.04 6.44 -49.87
N GLN A 666 -29.01 6.12 -49.01
CA GLN A 666 -28.80 5.23 -47.86
C GLN A 666 -28.46 3.78 -48.24
N LYS A 667 -28.52 3.40 -49.52
CA LYS A 667 -28.02 2.10 -49.99
C LYS A 667 -26.49 2.06 -50.13
N GLN A 668 -25.86 3.23 -50.12
CA GLN A 668 -24.40 3.38 -50.18
C GLN A 668 -23.78 3.57 -48.79
N CYS A 669 -24.57 3.40 -47.74
CA CYS A 669 -24.06 3.46 -46.38
C CYS A 669 -22.96 2.41 -46.17
N PRO A 670 -21.86 2.76 -45.48
CA PRO A 670 -20.84 1.79 -45.09
C PRO A 670 -21.43 0.63 -44.30
N LYS A 671 -20.80 -0.53 -44.41
CA LYS A 671 -21.19 -1.71 -43.62
C LYS A 671 -21.25 -1.37 -42.13
N GLY A 672 -22.22 -1.93 -41.42
CA GLY A 672 -22.45 -1.67 -40.00
C GLY A 672 -23.28 -0.44 -39.68
N THR A 673 -23.77 0.29 -40.68
CA THR A 673 -24.53 1.53 -40.48
C THR A 673 -25.93 1.46 -41.09
N ALA A 674 -26.85 2.30 -40.61
CA ALA A 674 -28.22 2.43 -41.11
C ALA A 674 -28.93 1.07 -41.31
N GLY A 675 -29.46 0.84 -42.50
CA GLY A 675 -30.23 -0.37 -42.84
C GLY A 675 -29.43 -1.68 -42.78
N ASP A 676 -28.09 -1.64 -42.88
CA ASP A 676 -27.23 -2.85 -42.80
C ASP A 676 -27.36 -3.56 -41.45
N VAL A 677 -27.60 -2.79 -40.39
CA VAL A 677 -27.82 -3.28 -39.01
C VAL A 677 -29.28 -3.17 -38.56
N GLY A 678 -30.20 -2.89 -39.49
CA GLY A 678 -31.62 -2.68 -39.19
C GLY A 678 -31.92 -1.38 -38.44
N SER A 679 -30.99 -0.43 -38.41
CA SER A 679 -31.19 0.90 -37.80
C SER A 679 -32.03 1.79 -38.72
N THR A 680 -32.95 2.55 -38.14
CA THR A 680 -33.69 3.61 -38.85
C THR A 680 -32.95 4.93 -38.88
N THR A 681 -31.84 5.06 -38.14
CA THR A 681 -30.98 6.25 -38.16
C THR A 681 -30.14 6.24 -39.44
N PRO A 682 -30.24 7.27 -40.29
CA PRO A 682 -29.43 7.37 -41.49
C PRO A 682 -27.93 7.44 -41.21
N CYS A 683 -27.11 6.83 -42.08
CA CYS A 683 -25.67 7.07 -42.09
C CYS A 683 -25.36 8.50 -42.58
N GLY A 684 -24.22 9.04 -42.18
CA GLY A 684 -23.83 10.41 -42.45
C GLY A 684 -23.25 10.63 -43.85
N ASP A 685 -23.43 11.84 -44.40
CA ASP A 685 -22.71 12.24 -45.62
C ASP A 685 -21.34 12.82 -45.24
N GLY A 686 -20.32 11.95 -45.21
CA GLY A 686 -18.98 12.31 -44.75
C GLY A 686 -18.23 13.24 -45.68
N GLY A 687 -17.28 14.00 -45.12
CA GLY A 687 -16.28 14.72 -45.92
C GLY A 687 -15.45 13.76 -46.77
N ILE A 688 -15.05 14.21 -47.96
CA ILE A 688 -14.26 13.48 -48.97
C ILE A 688 -13.17 14.39 -49.53
N GLY A 689 -12.23 13.84 -50.30
CA GLY A 689 -11.18 14.60 -50.98
C GLY A 689 -10.38 15.46 -50.00
N ILE A 690 -10.33 16.77 -50.23
CA ILE A 690 -9.56 17.71 -49.41
C ILE A 690 -10.04 17.77 -47.95
N ASP A 691 -11.27 17.34 -47.67
CA ASP A 691 -11.81 17.28 -46.33
C ASP A 691 -11.53 15.95 -45.62
N ASN A 692 -10.77 15.03 -46.21
CA ASN A 692 -10.65 13.65 -45.72
C ASN A 692 -9.32 12.97 -46.12
N ILE A 693 -8.18 13.66 -45.98
CA ILE A 693 -6.89 13.15 -46.48
C ILE A 693 -6.36 11.93 -45.73
N TRP A 694 -6.84 11.66 -44.52
CA TRP A 694 -6.54 10.44 -43.75
C TRP A 694 -7.68 9.42 -43.88
N HIS A 695 -8.20 9.27 -45.10
CA HIS A 695 -9.20 8.26 -45.40
C HIS A 695 -8.61 6.87 -45.44
N ASP A 696 -9.44 5.92 -45.02
CA ASP A 696 -9.29 4.52 -45.38
C ASP A 696 -9.88 4.27 -46.78
N LEU A 697 -9.53 3.12 -47.35
CA LEU A 697 -10.10 2.67 -48.62
C LEU A 697 -11.03 1.49 -48.39
N GLU A 698 -12.23 1.56 -48.96
CA GLU A 698 -13.16 0.43 -49.08
C GLU A 698 -13.35 0.11 -50.55
N ASN A 699 -13.02 -1.12 -50.94
CA ASN A 699 -13.05 -1.57 -52.34
C ASN A 699 -12.26 -0.66 -53.30
N GLY A 700 -11.14 -0.12 -52.82
CA GLY A 700 -10.27 0.79 -53.58
C GLY A 700 -10.82 2.20 -53.74
N LYS A 701 -11.89 2.56 -53.02
CA LYS A 701 -12.47 3.91 -53.01
C LYS A 701 -12.31 4.55 -51.64
N GLU A 702 -12.16 5.86 -51.63
CA GLU A 702 -12.17 6.65 -50.40
C GLU A 702 -13.44 6.39 -49.57
N MET A 703 -13.26 6.09 -48.28
CA MET A 703 -14.35 6.10 -47.31
C MET A 703 -14.58 7.51 -46.77
N ALA A 704 -15.78 8.03 -47.00
CA ALA A 704 -16.19 9.37 -46.56
C ALA A 704 -16.30 9.46 -45.03
N SER A 705 -15.45 10.30 -44.41
CA SER A 705 -15.42 10.42 -42.94
C SER A 705 -15.00 11.79 -42.40
N GLY A 706 -14.53 12.68 -43.26
CA GLY A 706 -13.99 13.97 -42.84
C GLY A 706 -12.75 13.85 -41.95
N SER A 707 -11.93 12.81 -42.15
CA SER A 707 -10.78 12.47 -41.31
C SER A 707 -9.50 13.10 -41.81
N ASN A 708 -8.95 14.01 -41.01
CA ASN A 708 -7.72 14.73 -41.31
C ASN A 708 -6.84 14.81 -40.08
N PRO A 709 -5.51 14.88 -40.24
CA PRO A 709 -4.64 15.34 -39.17
C PRO A 709 -4.92 16.81 -38.82
N MET A 710 -4.63 17.20 -37.58
CA MET A 710 -4.85 18.59 -37.17
C MET A 710 -3.98 19.60 -37.93
N TRP A 711 -2.78 19.24 -38.41
CA TRP A 711 -2.00 20.12 -39.29
C TRP A 711 -2.73 20.46 -40.58
N HIS A 712 -3.45 19.51 -41.17
CA HIS A 712 -4.22 19.80 -42.37
C HIS A 712 -5.43 20.67 -42.08
N ALA A 713 -6.17 20.39 -40.99
CA ALA A 713 -7.27 21.26 -40.57
C ALA A 713 -6.80 22.71 -40.33
N LYS A 714 -5.62 22.92 -39.72
CA LYS A 714 -5.03 24.26 -39.57
C LYS A 714 -4.64 24.90 -40.91
N ASN A 715 -4.23 24.11 -41.91
CA ASN A 715 -4.03 24.63 -43.27
C ASN A 715 -5.36 25.04 -43.91
N LEU A 716 -6.43 24.25 -43.79
CA LEU A 716 -7.75 24.61 -44.28
C LEU A 716 -8.26 25.90 -43.64
N GLU A 717 -8.11 26.05 -42.32
CA GLU A 717 -8.39 27.29 -41.57
C GLU A 717 -7.64 28.50 -42.15
N LYS A 718 -6.39 28.29 -42.58
CA LYS A 718 -5.54 29.33 -43.21
C LYS A 718 -5.79 29.54 -44.70
N GLY A 719 -6.69 28.80 -45.33
CA GLY A 719 -6.91 28.87 -46.77
C GLY A 719 -5.77 28.25 -47.58
N LEU A 720 -5.09 27.24 -47.04
CA LEU A 720 -3.99 26.50 -47.67
C LEU A 720 -4.43 25.08 -47.98
N GLN A 721 -4.23 24.64 -49.23
CA GLN A 721 -4.56 23.29 -49.67
C GLN A 721 -3.57 22.24 -49.13
N GLY A 722 -2.31 22.64 -48.92
CA GLY A 722 -1.22 21.77 -48.48
C GLY A 722 -0.46 21.13 -49.64
N THR A 723 0.87 21.16 -49.62
CA THR A 723 1.67 20.60 -50.73
C THR A 723 1.75 19.07 -50.73
N TYR A 724 1.29 18.43 -49.66
CA TYR A 724 1.37 16.99 -49.42
C TYR A 724 0.16 16.21 -49.95
N ILE A 725 -0.89 16.87 -50.44
CA ILE A 725 -2.15 16.19 -50.77
C ILE A 725 -2.00 15.17 -51.91
N GLY A 726 -1.09 15.43 -52.85
CA GLY A 726 -0.80 14.50 -53.94
C GLY A 726 -0.16 13.18 -53.45
N ASP A 727 0.55 13.22 -52.32
CA ASP A 727 1.11 12.01 -51.69
C ASP A 727 0.01 11.12 -51.08
N TYR A 728 -1.15 11.72 -50.77
CA TYR A 728 -2.37 11.02 -50.36
C TYR A 728 -3.26 10.61 -51.54
N GLY A 729 -2.83 10.85 -52.78
CA GLY A 729 -3.54 10.45 -53.99
C GLY A 729 -4.59 11.45 -54.48
N LEU A 730 -4.66 12.65 -53.89
CA LEU A 730 -5.58 13.70 -54.34
C LEU A 730 -5.07 14.37 -55.61
N ASP A 731 -5.96 14.63 -56.56
CA ASP A 731 -5.74 15.26 -57.86
C ASP A 731 -6.66 16.49 -58.05
N PRO A 732 -6.35 17.64 -57.44
CA PRO A 732 -7.15 18.85 -57.55
C PRO A 732 -7.26 19.39 -58.98
N ALA A 733 -6.44 18.94 -59.92
CA ALA A 733 -6.58 19.36 -61.32
C ALA A 733 -7.82 18.72 -61.95
N ASN A 734 -8.07 17.45 -61.66
CA ASN A 734 -9.09 16.64 -62.33
C ASN A 734 -10.28 16.30 -61.43
N ASP A 735 -10.10 16.26 -60.12
CA ASP A 735 -11.16 16.02 -59.13
C ASP A 735 -11.53 17.33 -58.41
N PRO A 736 -12.79 17.82 -58.56
CA PRO A 736 -13.26 18.99 -57.83
C PRO A 736 -13.29 18.82 -56.31
N ASP A 737 -13.50 17.61 -55.79
CA ASP A 737 -13.59 17.36 -54.34
C ASP A 737 -12.21 17.50 -53.66
N ASP A 738 -11.13 17.48 -54.44
CA ASP A 738 -9.75 17.66 -53.98
C ASP A 738 -9.30 19.13 -53.94
N ARG A 739 -10.17 20.05 -54.38
CA ARG A 739 -9.87 21.48 -54.44
C ARG A 739 -10.28 22.18 -53.16
N LEU A 740 -9.44 23.10 -52.70
CA LEU A 740 -9.85 24.02 -51.65
C LEU A 740 -10.88 25.03 -52.18
N VAL A 741 -12.15 24.87 -51.79
CA VAL A 741 -13.25 25.78 -52.16
C VAL A 741 -13.88 26.39 -50.91
N GLY A 742 -14.23 27.68 -50.96
CA GLY A 742 -14.87 28.38 -49.85
C GLY A 742 -13.87 28.82 -48.77
N THR A 743 -14.33 28.89 -47.53
CA THR A 743 -13.51 29.35 -46.39
C THR A 743 -13.88 28.56 -45.15
N TYR A 744 -12.88 27.93 -44.53
CA TYR A 744 -13.03 27.15 -43.31
C TYR A 744 -12.92 28.08 -42.12
N THR A 745 -14.06 28.51 -41.60
CA THR A 745 -14.10 29.43 -40.46
C THR A 745 -14.04 28.65 -39.16
N ARG A 746 -13.03 28.93 -38.32
CA ARG A 746 -12.96 28.40 -36.96
C ARG A 746 -14.10 28.92 -36.10
N ASN A 747 -14.73 28.00 -35.38
CA ASN A 747 -15.74 28.24 -34.37
C ASN A 747 -15.34 27.53 -33.07
N TYR A 748 -15.85 27.99 -31.94
CA TYR A 748 -15.60 27.37 -30.63
C TYR A 748 -16.85 27.45 -29.75
N ASN A 749 -17.19 26.35 -29.07
CA ASN A 749 -18.26 26.32 -28.09
C ASN A 749 -17.66 26.32 -26.68
N SER A 750 -17.87 27.41 -25.95
CA SER A 750 -17.31 27.61 -24.62
C SER A 750 -17.91 26.72 -23.53
N THR A 751 -19.09 26.14 -23.75
CA THR A 751 -19.72 25.19 -22.80
C THR A 751 -19.09 23.83 -22.95
N MET A 752 -19.01 23.30 -24.17
CA MET A 752 -18.46 21.97 -24.46
C MET A 752 -16.93 21.93 -24.52
N LYS A 753 -16.27 23.09 -24.60
CA LYS A 753 -14.81 23.25 -24.79
C LYS A 753 -14.29 22.58 -26.06
N THR A 754 -14.95 22.84 -27.18
CA THR A 754 -14.63 22.18 -28.46
C THR A 754 -14.63 23.17 -29.64
N PRO A 755 -13.61 23.12 -30.52
CA PRO A 755 -13.54 23.87 -31.77
C PRO A 755 -14.04 23.05 -32.97
N TRP A 756 -14.46 23.74 -34.02
CA TRP A 756 -14.69 23.13 -35.33
C TRP A 756 -14.45 24.13 -36.45
N LEU A 757 -14.27 23.62 -37.66
CA LEU A 757 -14.28 24.42 -38.88
C LEU A 757 -15.64 24.31 -39.56
N TRP A 758 -16.17 25.45 -39.99
CA TRP A 758 -17.38 25.53 -40.80
C TRP A 758 -17.06 26.18 -42.15
N ASN A 759 -17.26 25.42 -43.22
CA ASN A 759 -17.24 25.92 -44.59
C ASN A 759 -18.67 26.18 -45.06
N ALA A 760 -19.09 27.44 -45.03
CA ALA A 760 -20.46 27.81 -45.37
C ALA A 760 -20.80 27.63 -46.86
N THR A 761 -19.80 27.63 -47.74
CA THR A 761 -19.97 27.44 -49.19
C THR A 761 -20.33 25.99 -49.48
N GLU A 762 -19.48 25.07 -49.02
CA GLU A 762 -19.61 23.62 -49.26
C GLU A 762 -20.52 22.92 -48.22
N LYS A 763 -20.99 23.66 -47.20
CA LYS A 763 -21.72 23.11 -46.05
C LYS A 763 -20.95 21.98 -45.35
N VAL A 764 -19.65 22.17 -45.19
CA VAL A 764 -18.76 21.20 -44.54
C VAL A 764 -18.54 21.60 -43.08
N PHE A 765 -18.71 20.63 -42.19
CA PHE A 765 -18.37 20.71 -40.78
C PHE A 765 -17.21 19.74 -40.51
N LEU A 766 -16.09 20.25 -40.00
CA LEU A 766 -15.00 19.42 -39.48
C LEU A 766 -14.86 19.68 -37.98
N SER A 767 -15.16 18.69 -37.15
CA SER A 767 -14.81 18.75 -35.73
C SER A 767 -13.30 18.76 -35.62
N THR A 768 -12.76 19.70 -34.85
CA THR A 768 -11.31 19.86 -34.68
C THR A 768 -10.93 19.74 -33.21
N GLU A 769 -9.63 19.73 -32.96
CA GLU A 769 -9.07 19.85 -31.63
C GLU A 769 -7.84 20.77 -31.69
N ASP A 770 -7.77 21.79 -30.84
CA ASP A 770 -6.72 22.80 -30.93
C ASP A 770 -6.23 23.31 -29.58
N GLU A 771 -5.35 24.30 -29.59
CA GLU A 771 -4.70 24.81 -28.38
C GLU A 771 -5.71 25.26 -27.31
N GLU A 772 -6.86 25.80 -27.71
CA GLU A 772 -7.89 26.29 -26.79
C GLU A 772 -8.65 25.15 -26.12
N SER A 773 -9.06 24.11 -26.86
CA SER A 773 -9.69 22.93 -26.24
C SER A 773 -8.70 22.10 -25.43
N LEU A 774 -7.46 21.92 -25.90
CA LEU A 774 -6.44 21.17 -25.14
C LEU A 774 -6.08 21.88 -23.84
N ALA A 775 -5.97 23.22 -23.84
CA ALA A 775 -5.72 23.96 -22.61
C ALA A 775 -6.87 23.76 -21.60
N ALA A 776 -8.12 23.78 -22.06
CA ALA A 776 -9.28 23.52 -21.21
C ALA A 776 -9.31 22.08 -20.65
N LYS A 777 -8.99 21.08 -21.47
CA LYS A 777 -8.94 19.67 -21.07
C LYS A 777 -7.76 19.36 -20.15
N ALA A 778 -6.59 19.94 -20.41
CA ALA A 778 -5.44 19.86 -19.50
C ALA A 778 -5.76 20.48 -18.13
N LYS A 779 -6.42 21.65 -18.13
CA LYS A 779 -6.91 22.26 -16.88
C LYS A 779 -7.91 21.35 -16.16
N TYR A 780 -8.87 20.77 -16.88
CA TYR A 780 -9.82 19.81 -16.30
C TYR A 780 -9.11 18.63 -15.62
N VAL A 781 -8.11 18.05 -16.29
CA VAL A 781 -7.29 16.95 -15.74
C VAL A 781 -6.54 17.37 -14.48
N ALA A 782 -5.93 18.56 -14.49
CA ALA A 782 -5.23 19.10 -13.33
C ALA A 782 -6.18 19.32 -12.15
N ASP A 783 -7.31 20.01 -12.38
CA ASP A 783 -8.29 20.40 -11.35
C ASP A 783 -9.00 19.19 -10.72
N LYS A 784 -9.34 18.16 -11.51
CA LYS A 784 -10.01 16.95 -11.04
C LYS A 784 -9.05 15.91 -10.46
N GLY A 785 -7.73 16.15 -10.52
CA GLY A 785 -6.73 15.19 -10.08
C GLY A 785 -6.71 13.90 -10.91
N ILE A 786 -7.08 13.99 -12.20
CA ILE A 786 -7.08 12.87 -13.15
C ILE A 786 -5.64 12.46 -13.46
N GLY A 787 -5.41 11.19 -13.79
CA GLY A 787 -4.08 10.63 -14.05
C GLY A 787 -3.34 11.26 -15.22
N GLY A 788 -4.05 11.63 -16.29
CA GLY A 788 -3.45 12.30 -17.44
C GLY A 788 -4.32 12.35 -18.69
N ILE A 789 -3.66 12.53 -19.84
CA ILE A 789 -4.27 12.60 -21.17
C ILE A 789 -3.64 11.54 -22.07
N MET A 790 -4.48 10.82 -22.81
CA MET A 790 -4.13 9.92 -23.88
C MET A 790 -4.46 10.55 -25.24
N ILE A 791 -3.61 10.33 -26.24
CA ILE A 791 -3.62 11.01 -27.53
C ILE A 791 -3.71 9.97 -28.64
N TRP A 792 -4.75 10.06 -29.47
CA TRP A 792 -4.83 9.36 -30.75
C TRP A 792 -4.78 10.39 -31.89
N GLU A 793 -3.78 10.41 -32.77
CA GLU A 793 -2.47 9.77 -32.67
C GLU A 793 -1.37 10.83 -32.83
N LEU A 794 -0.13 10.52 -32.40
CA LEU A 794 0.95 11.50 -32.31
C LEU A 794 1.27 12.22 -33.63
N SER A 795 1.14 11.53 -34.77
CA SER A 795 1.42 12.08 -36.10
C SER A 795 0.42 13.16 -36.55
N GLY A 796 -0.68 13.34 -35.81
CA GLY A 796 -1.70 14.34 -36.09
C GLY A 796 -1.41 15.71 -35.51
N ASP A 797 -0.48 15.81 -34.55
CA ASP A 797 -0.03 17.08 -33.97
C ASP A 797 0.72 17.92 -35.03
N TYR A 798 0.74 19.24 -34.85
CA TYR A 798 1.19 20.17 -35.87
C TYR A 798 2.24 21.16 -35.39
N ALA A 799 2.93 21.76 -36.35
CA ALA A 799 3.71 22.98 -36.20
C ALA A 799 3.67 23.77 -37.52
N TRP A 800 3.83 25.09 -37.44
CA TRP A 800 4.06 25.91 -38.63
C TRP A 800 5.48 25.72 -39.14
N ASP A 801 5.64 25.33 -40.40
CA ASP A 801 6.94 25.22 -41.06
C ASP A 801 7.07 26.32 -42.13
N PRO A 802 7.90 27.35 -41.91
CA PRO A 802 8.06 28.46 -42.86
C PRO A 802 8.85 28.06 -44.12
N ALA A 803 9.57 26.94 -44.12
CA ALA A 803 10.37 26.51 -45.27
C ALA A 803 9.54 25.75 -46.32
N ARG A 804 8.40 25.19 -45.91
CA ARG A 804 7.49 24.44 -46.80
C ARG A 804 6.69 25.37 -47.72
N ASN A 805 6.01 24.76 -48.69
CA ASN A 805 5.19 25.48 -49.68
C ASN A 805 5.99 26.57 -50.42
N ASP A 806 7.14 26.19 -50.98
CA ASP A 806 8.09 27.08 -51.66
C ASP A 806 8.49 28.32 -50.82
N GLY A 807 8.67 28.13 -49.50
CA GLY A 807 9.02 29.19 -48.56
C GLY A 807 7.87 30.12 -48.16
N LYS A 808 6.63 29.84 -48.57
CA LYS A 808 5.42 30.58 -48.12
C LYS A 808 4.92 30.08 -46.76
N GLY A 809 5.36 28.88 -46.38
CA GLY A 809 4.98 28.18 -45.17
C GLY A 809 3.62 27.49 -45.24
N GLU A 810 3.52 26.42 -44.47
CA GLU A 810 2.30 25.65 -44.22
C GLU A 810 2.43 24.93 -42.87
N TYR A 811 1.31 24.51 -42.29
CA TYR A 811 1.33 23.57 -41.17
C TYR A 811 1.68 22.17 -41.66
N PHE A 812 2.46 21.46 -40.85
CA PHE A 812 2.77 20.04 -41.04
C PHE A 812 2.95 19.36 -39.68
N MET A 813 3.34 18.09 -39.64
CA MET A 813 3.56 17.34 -38.41
C MET A 813 4.46 18.12 -37.43
N GLY A 814 4.08 18.13 -36.14
CA GLY A 814 4.81 18.89 -35.13
C GLY A 814 4.46 18.49 -33.70
N LYS A 815 4.49 19.47 -32.78
CA LYS A 815 4.36 19.24 -31.33
C LYS A 815 3.60 20.34 -30.59
N THR A 816 2.75 21.10 -31.28
CA THR A 816 2.05 22.24 -30.68
C THR A 816 1.07 21.79 -29.61
N LEU A 817 0.22 20.80 -29.91
CA LEU A 817 -0.81 20.33 -28.99
C LEU A 817 -0.22 19.60 -27.79
N ILE A 818 0.79 18.75 -28.01
CA ILE A 818 1.44 18.07 -26.88
C ILE A 818 2.22 19.04 -25.99
N ASN A 819 2.75 20.15 -26.54
CA ASN A 819 3.32 21.22 -25.71
C ASN A 819 2.25 21.88 -24.85
N VAL A 820 1.04 22.13 -25.38
CA VAL A 820 -0.08 22.65 -24.58
C VAL A 820 -0.46 21.70 -23.44
N ILE A 821 -0.54 20.39 -23.72
CA ILE A 821 -0.78 19.37 -22.69
C ILE A 821 0.32 19.40 -21.63
N HIS A 822 1.58 19.32 -22.04
CA HIS A 822 2.72 19.33 -21.13
C HIS A 822 2.72 20.60 -20.26
N ASP A 823 2.58 21.78 -20.88
CA ASP A 823 2.65 23.05 -20.17
C ASP A 823 1.47 23.27 -19.22
N GLY A 824 0.28 22.78 -19.58
CA GLY A 824 -0.89 22.80 -18.71
C GLY A 824 -0.79 21.85 -17.51
N LEU A 825 0.02 20.78 -17.62
CA LEU A 825 0.11 19.75 -16.59
C LEU A 825 1.41 19.79 -15.76
N LYS A 826 2.51 20.36 -16.25
CA LYS A 826 3.83 20.32 -15.59
C LYS A 826 3.86 20.87 -14.16
N ASN A 827 2.95 21.77 -13.82
CA ASN A 827 2.80 22.38 -12.50
C ASN A 827 1.56 21.89 -11.73
N ALA A 828 0.86 20.86 -12.22
CA ALA A 828 -0.31 20.32 -11.54
C ALA A 828 0.09 19.69 -10.19
N ALA A 829 -0.72 19.92 -9.15
CA ALA A 829 -0.59 19.21 -7.86
C ALA A 829 -0.65 17.69 -8.07
N PRO A 830 -0.12 16.83 -7.20
CA PRO A 830 -0.20 15.37 -7.38
C PRO A 830 -1.61 14.86 -7.69
N TYR A 831 -1.76 13.86 -8.57
CA TYR A 831 -3.06 13.33 -8.93
C TYR A 831 -3.75 12.62 -7.75
N GLY A 832 -5.07 12.44 -7.84
CA GLY A 832 -5.87 11.75 -6.83
C GLY A 832 -5.53 10.26 -6.74
N ASN A 833 -4.99 9.84 -5.59
CA ASN A 833 -4.45 8.49 -5.34
C ASN A 833 -5.33 7.62 -4.43
N LEU A 834 -6.59 8.01 -4.23
CA LEU A 834 -7.55 7.27 -3.42
C LEU A 834 -8.83 7.04 -4.23
N LYS A 835 -9.40 5.83 -4.10
CA LYS A 835 -10.69 5.47 -4.67
C LYS A 835 -11.81 6.21 -3.94
N SER A 836 -11.73 6.30 -2.61
CA SER A 836 -12.72 6.99 -1.77
C SER A 836 -12.44 8.49 -1.65
N SER A 837 -13.52 9.28 -1.57
CA SER A 837 -13.48 10.71 -1.24
C SER A 837 -13.55 10.98 0.27
N THR A 838 -13.72 9.93 1.08
CA THR A 838 -13.84 10.02 2.53
C THR A 838 -12.90 9.04 3.21
N THR A 839 -12.51 9.34 4.45
CA THR A 839 -11.70 8.42 5.25
C THR A 839 -12.44 7.09 5.42
N MET A 840 -11.80 6.01 4.97
CA MET A 840 -12.32 4.66 5.11
C MET A 840 -11.95 4.09 6.49
N PRO A 841 -12.75 3.19 7.08
CA PRO A 841 -12.36 2.43 8.26
C PRO A 841 -11.09 1.62 8.02
N THR A 842 -10.38 1.26 9.09
CA THR A 842 -9.16 0.45 9.04
C THR A 842 -9.43 -1.04 9.18
N ASP A 843 -10.54 -1.43 9.82
CA ASP A 843 -10.91 -2.83 9.98
C ASP A 843 -11.44 -3.38 8.65
N VAL A 844 -10.94 -4.55 8.23
CA VAL A 844 -11.34 -5.22 6.98
C VAL A 844 -12.14 -6.48 7.28
N LEU A 845 -13.22 -6.70 6.53
CA LEU A 845 -13.94 -7.98 6.51
C LEU A 845 -13.94 -8.61 5.12
N ASP A 846 -13.81 -9.93 5.09
CA ASP A 846 -13.93 -10.70 3.86
C ASP A 846 -15.41 -10.88 3.47
N VAL A 847 -15.94 -9.86 2.79
CA VAL A 847 -17.29 -9.86 2.23
C VAL A 847 -17.19 -9.44 0.77
N LYS A 848 -17.71 -10.27 -0.11
CA LYS A 848 -17.71 -10.03 -1.55
C LYS A 848 -19.04 -9.45 -2.00
N VAL A 849 -19.00 -8.44 -2.85
CA VAL A 849 -20.19 -7.86 -3.49
C VAL A 849 -20.03 -7.95 -5.00
N ASP A 850 -20.87 -8.77 -5.64
CA ASP A 850 -20.89 -8.93 -7.10
C ASP A 850 -22.18 -8.33 -7.68
N LEU A 851 -22.09 -7.63 -8.81
CA LEU A 851 -23.24 -7.40 -9.67
C LEU A 851 -23.29 -8.51 -10.72
N VAL A 852 -24.40 -9.25 -10.75
CA VAL A 852 -24.59 -10.44 -11.61
C VAL A 852 -25.94 -10.38 -12.33
N ASN A 853 -26.10 -11.27 -13.31
CA ASN A 853 -27.35 -11.47 -14.05
C ASN A 853 -27.85 -10.19 -14.76
N PHE A 854 -26.93 -9.45 -15.38
CA PHE A 854 -27.31 -8.39 -16.30
C PHE A 854 -28.06 -8.99 -17.50
N PRO A 855 -29.19 -8.40 -17.92
CA PRO A 855 -29.72 -8.62 -19.26
C PRO A 855 -28.68 -8.25 -20.32
N VAL A 856 -28.78 -8.83 -21.52
CA VAL A 856 -28.02 -8.32 -22.68
C VAL A 856 -28.36 -6.85 -22.92
N GLY A 857 -27.40 -6.08 -23.41
CA GLY A 857 -27.44 -4.63 -23.38
C GLY A 857 -28.70 -3.98 -24.00
N ASP A 858 -29.21 -4.49 -25.12
CA ASP A 858 -30.43 -3.94 -25.75
C ASP A 858 -31.70 -4.15 -24.90
N ALA A 859 -31.69 -5.15 -24.02
CA ALA A 859 -32.79 -5.43 -23.08
C ALA A 859 -32.58 -4.77 -21.70
N ASN A 860 -31.52 -3.96 -21.55
CA ASN A 860 -31.06 -3.44 -20.26
C ASN A 860 -31.58 -2.01 -20.01
N TYR A 861 -32.87 -1.78 -20.23
CA TYR A 861 -33.57 -0.50 -20.05
C TYR A 861 -34.84 -0.68 -19.19
N PRO A 862 -34.86 -0.30 -17.90
CA PRO A 862 -33.73 0.19 -17.09
C PRO A 862 -32.70 -0.92 -16.78
N ILE A 863 -31.56 -0.54 -16.20
CA ILE A 863 -30.48 -1.46 -15.84
C ILE A 863 -30.86 -2.19 -14.55
N THR A 864 -30.96 -3.53 -14.60
CA THR A 864 -31.59 -4.33 -13.53
C THR A 864 -30.78 -5.55 -13.08
N PRO A 865 -29.53 -5.38 -12.60
CA PRO A 865 -28.72 -6.50 -12.14
C PRO A 865 -29.16 -6.96 -10.76
N LYS A 866 -28.63 -8.11 -10.35
CA LYS A 866 -28.69 -8.58 -8.97
C LYS A 866 -27.36 -8.29 -8.27
N MET A 867 -27.41 -7.58 -7.15
CA MET A 867 -26.29 -7.46 -6.22
C MET A 867 -26.27 -8.68 -5.31
N ARG A 868 -25.23 -9.51 -5.42
CA ARG A 868 -25.00 -10.68 -4.56
C ARG A 868 -23.93 -10.34 -3.53
N ILE A 869 -24.30 -10.37 -2.26
CA ILE A 869 -23.39 -10.19 -1.12
C ILE A 869 -23.06 -11.56 -0.56
N THR A 870 -21.78 -11.93 -0.51
CA THR A 870 -21.30 -13.21 0.03
C THR A 870 -20.42 -12.95 1.24
N ASN A 871 -20.76 -13.54 2.38
CA ASN A 871 -20.07 -13.32 3.65
C ASN A 871 -19.07 -14.44 3.91
N ASN A 872 -17.78 -14.14 3.89
CA ASN A 872 -16.69 -15.07 4.22
C ASN A 872 -15.92 -14.61 5.47
N SER A 873 -16.51 -13.72 6.26
CA SER A 873 -15.79 -12.97 7.30
C SER A 873 -15.51 -13.74 8.59
N GLY A 874 -15.99 -14.98 8.71
CA GLY A 874 -15.91 -15.78 9.95
C GLY A 874 -17.00 -15.44 10.97
N GLN A 875 -17.85 -14.45 10.72
CA GLN A 875 -18.94 -14.04 11.60
C GLN A 875 -20.24 -13.77 10.85
N THR A 876 -21.39 -13.85 11.52
CA THR A 876 -22.70 -13.55 10.93
C THR A 876 -22.92 -12.05 10.81
N ILE A 877 -23.38 -11.58 9.65
CA ILE A 877 -23.85 -10.20 9.45
C ILE A 877 -25.32 -10.13 9.90
N PRO A 878 -25.65 -9.40 10.98
CA PRO A 878 -26.98 -9.41 11.56
C PRO A 878 -27.99 -8.55 10.79
N GLY A 879 -29.27 -8.76 11.07
CA GLY A 879 -30.33 -7.83 10.67
C GLY A 879 -30.08 -6.43 11.22
N GLY A 880 -30.37 -5.40 10.43
CA GLY A 880 -30.05 -4.01 10.74
C GLY A 880 -28.61 -3.59 10.40
N ALA A 881 -27.74 -4.50 9.96
CA ALA A 881 -26.44 -4.10 9.41
C ALA A 881 -26.62 -3.19 8.19
N THR A 882 -25.70 -2.24 7.99
CA THR A 882 -25.75 -1.29 6.87
C THR A 882 -24.54 -1.44 5.96
N PHE A 883 -24.77 -1.43 4.65
CA PHE A 883 -23.78 -1.36 3.60
C PHE A 883 -23.87 0.02 2.97
N LYS A 884 -22.89 0.89 3.26
CA LYS A 884 -22.71 2.14 2.51
C LYS A 884 -21.79 1.88 1.33
N PHE A 885 -22.06 2.46 0.18
CA PHE A 885 -21.20 2.37 -1.00
C PHE A 885 -21.43 3.54 -1.93
N ASP A 886 -20.44 3.79 -2.77
CA ASP A 886 -20.46 4.81 -3.80
C ASP A 886 -20.72 4.19 -5.18
N TYR A 887 -21.43 4.92 -6.04
CA TYR A 887 -21.45 4.69 -7.48
C TYR A 887 -21.29 6.02 -8.23
N GLY A 888 -20.80 5.97 -9.47
CA GLY A 888 -20.52 7.15 -10.26
C GLY A 888 -21.75 8.02 -10.51
N THR A 889 -21.58 9.33 -10.50
CA THR A 889 -22.62 10.30 -10.93
C THR A 889 -22.92 10.24 -12.42
N SER A 890 -22.29 9.33 -13.17
CA SER A 890 -22.73 8.90 -14.50
C SER A 890 -24.18 8.39 -14.52
N ALA A 891 -24.71 7.96 -13.37
CA ALA A 891 -26.11 7.67 -13.20
C ALA A 891 -26.83 8.65 -12.24
N PRO A 892 -28.10 8.97 -12.50
CA PRO A 892 -28.93 9.72 -11.57
C PRO A 892 -29.03 9.04 -10.20
N ALA A 893 -29.28 9.82 -9.16
CA ALA A 893 -29.45 9.36 -7.77
C ALA A 893 -30.77 8.58 -7.53
N SER A 894 -31.29 7.89 -8.55
CA SER A 894 -32.61 7.24 -8.57
C SER A 894 -32.53 5.72 -8.43
N MET A 895 -31.41 5.19 -7.93
CA MET A 895 -31.25 3.75 -7.72
C MET A 895 -32.32 3.23 -6.74
N THR A 896 -32.96 2.12 -7.10
CA THR A 896 -33.99 1.45 -6.30
C THR A 896 -33.66 -0.04 -6.09
N GLN A 897 -34.38 -0.70 -5.19
CA GLN A 897 -34.29 -2.14 -4.96
C GLN A 897 -35.70 -2.78 -4.89
N GLN A 898 -35.79 -4.09 -5.10
CA GLN A 898 -37.07 -4.83 -5.18
C GLN A 898 -37.17 -6.06 -4.24
N THR A 899 -36.31 -6.17 -3.22
CA THR A 899 -36.15 -7.38 -2.39
C THR A 899 -36.40 -7.13 -0.89
N GLY A 900 -37.14 -6.07 -0.54
CA GLY A 900 -37.53 -5.78 0.85
C GLY A 900 -36.42 -5.20 1.74
N TRP A 901 -35.27 -4.83 1.16
CA TRP A 901 -34.20 -4.11 1.85
C TRP A 901 -34.51 -2.61 1.89
N THR A 902 -34.01 -1.88 2.88
CA THR A 902 -34.11 -0.41 2.84
C THR A 902 -32.93 0.14 2.05
N LEU A 903 -33.20 0.96 1.03
CA LEU A 903 -32.20 1.68 0.24
C LEU A 903 -32.44 3.18 0.37
N SER A 904 -31.39 3.94 0.65
CA SER A 904 -31.36 5.39 0.48
C SER A 904 -30.16 5.81 -0.37
N VAL A 905 -30.30 6.91 -1.10
CA VAL A 905 -29.22 7.48 -1.93
C VAL A 905 -29.08 8.97 -1.60
N GLN A 906 -27.90 9.36 -1.16
CA GLN A 906 -27.50 10.76 -1.04
C GLN A 906 -26.89 11.20 -2.37
N ALA A 907 -27.49 12.23 -2.97
CA ALA A 907 -27.07 12.72 -4.28
C ALA A 907 -25.77 13.53 -4.20
N GLY A 908 -24.75 13.16 -4.98
CA GLY A 908 -23.59 14.01 -5.28
C GLY A 908 -23.79 14.87 -6.52
N HIS A 909 -24.80 14.54 -7.34
CA HIS A 909 -25.25 15.36 -8.45
C HIS A 909 -26.77 15.28 -8.63
N THR A 910 -27.38 16.42 -8.95
CA THR A 910 -28.82 16.56 -9.26
C THR A 910 -29.02 17.53 -10.43
N GLY A 911 -30.05 17.28 -11.22
CA GLY A 911 -30.42 18.08 -12.39
C GLY A 911 -29.60 17.74 -13.64
N ASN A 912 -29.49 18.70 -14.55
CA ASN A 912 -28.64 18.56 -15.74
C ASN A 912 -27.15 18.65 -15.40
N ASN A 913 -26.34 18.14 -16.32
CA ASN A 913 -24.89 18.17 -16.27
C ASN A 913 -24.28 19.13 -17.31
N VAL A 914 -25.02 20.18 -17.69
CA VAL A 914 -24.51 21.20 -18.61
C VAL A 914 -23.30 21.88 -17.97
N GLY A 915 -22.15 21.84 -18.65
CA GLY A 915 -20.88 22.33 -18.11
C GLY A 915 -20.22 21.44 -17.05
N GLY A 916 -20.75 20.24 -16.83
CA GLY A 916 -20.11 19.18 -16.04
C GLY A 916 -20.90 18.68 -14.83
N LEU A 917 -20.57 17.47 -14.42
CA LEU A 917 -21.03 16.83 -13.20
C LEU A 917 -20.40 17.48 -11.96
N LYS A 918 -21.24 17.69 -10.94
CA LYS A 918 -20.93 18.49 -9.74
C LYS A 918 -20.18 17.72 -8.64
N GLY A 919 -20.21 16.39 -8.70
CA GLY A 919 -19.57 15.52 -7.71
C GLY A 919 -19.26 14.16 -8.30
N ASP A 920 -18.33 13.43 -7.69
CA ASP A 920 -17.87 12.13 -8.19
C ASP A 920 -18.88 11.00 -7.97
N PHE A 921 -19.60 11.04 -6.84
CA PHE A 921 -20.35 9.89 -6.34
C PHE A 921 -21.77 10.21 -5.92
N GLN A 922 -22.67 9.29 -6.26
CA GLN A 922 -23.89 9.07 -5.51
C GLN A 922 -23.56 8.11 -4.35
N LYS A 923 -24.03 8.41 -3.13
CA LYS A 923 -23.72 7.59 -1.94
C LYS A 923 -24.96 6.81 -1.50
N ALA A 924 -24.95 5.50 -1.69
CA ALA A 924 -26.04 4.61 -1.33
C ALA A 924 -25.84 4.00 0.06
N THR A 925 -26.95 3.72 0.76
CA THR A 925 -26.98 2.92 1.98
C THR A 925 -28.04 1.83 1.85
N LEU A 926 -27.62 0.57 1.91
CA LEU A 926 -28.48 -0.60 1.98
C LEU A 926 -28.52 -1.15 3.41
N THR A 927 -29.71 -1.43 3.94
CA THR A 927 -29.89 -1.99 5.29
C THR A 927 -30.45 -3.41 5.21
N VAL A 928 -29.78 -4.35 5.88
CA VAL A 928 -30.25 -5.73 6.03
C VAL A 928 -31.58 -5.72 6.80
N PRO A 929 -32.66 -6.38 6.30
CA PRO A 929 -33.93 -6.45 7.02
C PRO A 929 -33.76 -7.01 8.43
N SER A 930 -34.49 -6.47 9.42
CA SER A 930 -34.33 -6.83 10.84
C SER A 930 -34.64 -8.31 11.14
N TYR A 931 -35.43 -8.97 10.30
CA TYR A 931 -35.83 -10.37 10.45
C TYR A 931 -34.90 -11.36 9.72
N THR A 932 -33.81 -10.90 9.09
CA THR A 932 -32.87 -11.76 8.37
C THR A 932 -31.42 -11.48 8.76
N SER A 933 -30.51 -12.37 8.37
CA SER A 933 -29.06 -12.24 8.57
C SER A 933 -28.31 -12.94 7.45
N ILE A 934 -27.03 -12.62 7.26
CA ILE A 934 -26.14 -13.31 6.32
C ILE A 934 -25.12 -14.12 7.13
N PRO A 935 -25.32 -15.44 7.32
CA PRO A 935 -24.38 -16.26 8.07
C PRO A 935 -23.01 -16.31 7.38
N ASN A 936 -21.97 -16.68 8.12
CA ASN A 936 -20.67 -16.98 7.52
C ASN A 936 -20.80 -18.12 6.50
N GLY A 937 -20.20 -17.96 5.31
CA GLY A 937 -20.38 -18.83 4.14
C GLY A 937 -21.71 -18.62 3.40
N GLY A 938 -22.61 -17.76 3.91
CA GLY A 938 -23.90 -17.48 3.33
C GLY A 938 -23.87 -16.33 2.31
N SER A 939 -24.97 -16.17 1.57
CA SER A 939 -25.15 -15.04 0.65
C SER A 939 -26.56 -14.47 0.68
N ALA A 940 -26.67 -13.20 0.32
CA ALA A 940 -27.93 -12.49 0.07
C ALA A 940 -27.92 -11.90 -1.35
N THR A 941 -29.09 -11.80 -1.95
CA THR A 941 -29.24 -11.25 -3.30
C THR A 941 -30.29 -10.14 -3.33
N ILE A 942 -29.92 -8.98 -3.86
CA ILE A 942 -30.74 -7.78 -3.94
C ILE A 942 -30.96 -7.45 -5.42
N ALA A 943 -32.21 -7.34 -5.87
CA ALA A 943 -32.51 -6.87 -7.23
C ALA A 943 -32.44 -5.35 -7.25
N LEU A 944 -31.51 -4.79 -8.02
CA LEU A 944 -31.33 -3.35 -8.17
C LEU A 944 -32.01 -2.84 -9.45
N SER A 945 -32.33 -1.56 -9.50
CA SER A 945 -32.76 -0.88 -10.73
C SER A 945 -32.21 0.55 -10.78
N TYR A 946 -31.59 0.93 -11.89
CA TYR A 946 -31.05 2.28 -12.16
C TYR A 946 -31.04 2.59 -13.67
N GLN A 947 -30.83 3.85 -14.04
CA GLN A 947 -31.19 4.37 -15.38
C GLN A 947 -30.04 4.38 -16.40
N LEU A 948 -28.88 4.89 -16.00
CA LEU A 948 -27.67 5.00 -16.84
C LEU A 948 -26.55 4.09 -16.31
N PRO A 949 -25.59 3.69 -17.16
CA PRO A 949 -24.50 2.79 -16.75
C PRO A 949 -23.68 3.34 -15.58
N ILE A 950 -23.26 2.42 -14.73
CA ILE A 950 -22.28 2.66 -13.67
C ILE A 950 -21.18 1.60 -13.78
N ALA A 951 -19.95 1.99 -13.48
CA ALA A 951 -18.93 0.99 -13.17
C ALA A 951 -19.24 0.35 -11.80
N THR A 952 -18.56 -0.76 -11.49
CA THR A 952 -18.78 -1.57 -10.27
C THR A 952 -18.79 -0.67 -9.02
N PRO A 953 -19.87 -0.65 -8.22
CA PRO A 953 -19.92 0.15 -7.01
C PRO A 953 -18.71 -0.09 -6.10
N SER A 954 -18.33 0.92 -5.32
CA SER A 954 -17.09 0.88 -4.54
C SER A 954 -17.19 1.56 -3.20
N ASN A 955 -16.08 1.58 -2.46
CA ASN A 955 -15.94 2.24 -1.16
C ASN A 955 -16.98 1.68 -0.16
N PHE A 956 -17.14 0.36 -0.16
CA PHE A 956 -18.08 -0.30 0.71
C PHE A 956 -17.66 -0.16 2.18
N VAL A 957 -18.60 0.32 2.99
CA VAL A 957 -18.50 0.34 4.45
C VAL A 957 -19.64 -0.47 5.03
N LEU A 958 -19.32 -1.63 5.59
CA LEU A 958 -20.24 -2.48 6.32
C LEU A 958 -20.23 -2.09 7.80
N THR A 959 -21.37 -1.75 8.39
CA THR A 959 -21.48 -1.37 9.80
C THR A 959 -22.49 -2.22 10.55
N PHE A 960 -22.06 -2.84 11.65
CA PHE A 960 -22.90 -3.56 12.61
C PHE A 960 -22.17 -3.72 13.95
N GLY A 961 -22.93 -3.93 15.04
CA GLY A 961 -22.33 -4.12 16.37
C GLY A 961 -21.47 -2.95 16.87
N GLY A 962 -21.76 -1.73 16.40
CA GLY A 962 -20.99 -0.52 16.73
C GLY A 962 -19.64 -0.39 16.03
N LYS A 963 -19.32 -1.27 15.06
CA LYS A 963 -18.07 -1.24 14.28
C LYS A 963 -18.36 -1.05 12.79
N SER A 964 -17.41 -0.43 12.09
CA SER A 964 -17.44 -0.21 10.64
C SER A 964 -16.23 -0.84 9.98
N TYR A 965 -16.46 -1.51 8.86
CA TYR A 965 -15.47 -2.31 8.16
C TYR A 965 -15.43 -1.94 6.68
N VAL A 966 -14.24 -1.87 6.11
CA VAL A 966 -14.03 -1.90 4.65
C VAL A 966 -14.06 -3.36 4.17
N LEU A 967 -14.45 -3.58 2.91
CA LEU A 967 -14.56 -4.92 2.34
C LEU A 967 -13.30 -5.30 1.53
N THR A 968 -12.93 -6.58 1.55
CA THR A 968 -11.82 -7.14 0.74
C THR A 968 -12.01 -6.88 -0.76
N GLN A 969 -13.26 -6.82 -1.24
CA GLN A 969 -13.62 -6.52 -2.63
C GLN A 969 -13.04 -5.20 -3.14
N ASP A 970 -12.86 -4.18 -2.29
CA ASP A 970 -12.33 -2.88 -2.70
C ASP A 970 -10.80 -2.85 -2.87
N SER A 971 -10.11 -3.97 -2.57
CA SER A 971 -8.65 -4.08 -2.61
C SER A 971 -7.92 -2.96 -1.83
N PRO A 972 -8.27 -2.71 -0.54
CA PRO A 972 -7.71 -1.62 0.26
C PRO A 972 -6.20 -1.75 0.42
N ARG A 973 -5.48 -0.62 0.39
CA ARG A 973 -4.00 -0.58 0.54
C ARG A 973 -3.50 -1.10 1.87
N SER A 974 -4.13 -0.64 2.95
CA SER A 974 -3.82 -1.10 4.30
C SER A 974 -4.67 -2.32 4.58
N THR A 975 -4.05 -3.49 4.67
CA THR A 975 -4.14 -4.37 5.84
C THR A 975 -3.49 -5.70 5.50
N SER A 976 -2.54 -6.10 6.34
CA SER A 976 -2.38 -7.49 6.72
C SER A 976 -3.77 -8.08 7.01
N VAL A 977 -4.22 -9.04 6.21
CA VAL A 977 -5.30 -9.94 6.62
C VAL A 977 -4.76 -10.71 7.82
N GLY A 978 -5.02 -10.17 9.01
CA GLY A 978 -4.65 -10.81 10.26
C GLY A 978 -5.39 -12.13 10.37
N GLY A 979 -4.64 -13.23 10.25
CA GLY A 979 -5.02 -14.54 10.77
C GLY A 979 -6.04 -15.32 9.95
N LEU A 980 -5.60 -15.92 8.83
CA LEU A 980 -6.02 -17.27 8.44
C LEU A 980 -4.79 -17.95 7.82
N ARG A 981 -4.03 -18.67 8.65
CA ARG A 981 -3.20 -19.77 8.15
C ARG A 981 -4.16 -20.78 7.49
N ARG A 982 -3.77 -21.28 6.32
CA ARG A 982 -4.44 -22.37 5.59
C ARG A 982 -4.85 -23.52 6.51
#